data_AF-A0A1X7F9A9-F1
#
_entry.id   AF-A0A1X7F9A9-F1
#
_cell.length_a   1.000
_cell.length_b   1.000
_cell.length_c   1.000
_cell.angle_alpha   90.00
_cell.angle_beta   90.00
_cell.angle_gamma   90.00
#
_symmetry.space_group_name_H-M   'P 1'
#
loop_
_entity.id
_entity.type
_entity.pdbx_description
1 polymer ?
#
loop_
_entity_poly.entity_id
_entity_poly.type
_entity_poly.pdbx_seq_one_letter_code
_entity_poly.pdbx_strand_id
1 'polypeptide(L)'
;MGQSPAFPTGFNMSFTSNEAANGGSPVAPGGIHAPSGQLGTMVGLAGQIGAMAGMPGAGLLGETARAVQLAQTGLSLLGKTPASIADALNSVSGAAQPRLTQANRFVTLESPLGADVLLVNTAVIDEYVSRLPEIHLDLLSHKRDVAPESIVGQRVKLTLHPERANATLAMIVAAPEEGNRYFDGYVASFARVGHSGTVTRYEMTVVPWFWFLTRSTDCRIFQNKTAQAILTEIFQELGFSDFAFDIRTSRKPLEYVVMYQESYYNFCARLMEQEGMWWTFRYEKDKHVLLIGDTNATFDKIARLETIPFYADSAASEKSGIDRWDEAFEFRVGKIAFRDFNYNRPTSSLMYVEAPTSRLAHPNIGTTERYEYRSLYDYHDDGKRYARYAMEAEEAQARRFNGSGYACGLTTAGRFTLVNHPNTAYNQKEYVTLHVRHEAVNDYTRQNAGTPYRNTFTCLPETVPYRAERHTPKPYMQGTQAAIVVGPKGEEIYTDGSRVKVHFFWDRRGKLDGNDSMWVRVSQPWAGNGWGGSAIPRIGQEVIVAFNEGDPDNPVIVGRVFNGAAGNPYHGTNGQTMGIRSQTHKGKGFNELRFSDVAGAEEVFVHAQKDLNAVIKDNEVRSVEAGNRSITVHKGDEAKNIGQGSLTEKIAKARFTTANSVGVQAVSGDAGPGTQSYQATDEIEHRVGASVVTLKPDSIKLSHGASSIIINQSGIFIDGPVIHLNQGLFVTPEQAMAIQWANQQAIIAAGLASADPKIQAEARHLRETVKAQQMAALANAVYTPGTAPPGWKNISDDPAALKKFGLKPGDFKIPGSNFGAQAYAPDPAVFGDSMKPAVAFKGTQQLLGEDMENNLAQGIGMDSPYYGQAVSIGKKIRDSGGAEGLDITGHSLGGGLAAAAAQSSGASATTFNAAGLDSGTLGMYGATPQAAAIKNYRVDGDILTGMQEGQFGGATLVTGALMPNAVGQQIDIPGSSLTPVGRHMMGDVTNGMNAAVAEQQSSLLSQLSGQ
;
A
#
# COMPACT_ATOMS: atom_id res chain seq x y z
N MET A 1 41.55 14.00 -27.52
CA MET A 1 42.48 13.06 -26.85
C MET A 1 41.61 12.22 -25.92
N GLY A 2 41.03 11.09 -26.34
CA GLY A 2 41.64 9.81 -26.74
C GLY A 2 41.40 8.82 -25.58
N GLN A 3 40.24 8.16 -25.51
CA GLN A 3 39.91 6.79 -26.00
C GLN A 3 40.47 5.63 -25.14
N SER A 4 39.55 4.73 -24.73
CA SER A 4 39.71 3.35 -24.20
C SER A 4 40.46 2.41 -25.19
N PRO A 5 40.77 1.11 -24.91
CA PRO A 5 39.77 0.00 -24.81
C PRO A 5 40.22 -1.24 -23.95
N ALA A 6 39.33 -2.05 -23.36
CA ALA A 6 38.67 -3.30 -23.84
C ALA A 6 39.21 -4.63 -23.26
N PHE A 7 38.25 -5.51 -22.90
CA PHE A 7 38.36 -6.96 -22.69
C PHE A 7 38.18 -7.74 -24.02
N PRO A 8 38.55 -9.03 -24.06
CA PRO A 8 37.75 -10.10 -24.68
C PRO A 8 37.51 -11.28 -23.70
N THR A 9 36.31 -11.86 -23.51
CA THR A 9 35.60 -12.92 -24.29
C THR A 9 36.52 -14.04 -24.80
N GLY A 10 36.26 -15.36 -24.68
CA GLY A 10 35.19 -16.23 -24.21
C GLY A 10 35.51 -17.68 -24.69
N PHE A 11 34.79 -18.70 -24.20
CA PHE A 11 34.44 -20.02 -24.81
C PHE A 11 34.55 -21.27 -23.91
N ASN A 12 33.37 -21.82 -23.60
CA ASN A 12 32.85 -23.20 -23.67
C ASN A 12 33.66 -24.45 -23.23
N MET A 13 33.02 -25.15 -22.27
CA MET A 13 32.54 -26.55 -22.28
C MET A 13 33.46 -27.71 -22.70
N SER A 14 33.66 -28.67 -21.78
CA SER A 14 33.00 -29.99 -21.75
C SER A 14 33.88 -31.11 -21.18
N PHE A 15 33.18 -32.13 -20.66
CA PHE A 15 33.63 -33.33 -19.96
C PHE A 15 34.37 -34.35 -20.83
N THR A 16 35.24 -35.16 -20.21
CA THR A 16 35.49 -36.64 -20.37
C THR A 16 36.90 -36.96 -19.84
N SER A 17 37.08 -37.72 -18.75
CA SER A 17 37.08 -39.19 -18.55
C SER A 17 38.38 -39.91 -18.90
N ASN A 18 38.74 -40.89 -18.06
CA ASN A 18 39.77 -41.95 -18.17
C ASN A 18 41.24 -41.55 -18.03
N GLU A 19 42.16 -42.36 -17.49
CA GLU A 19 42.22 -43.59 -16.67
C GLU A 19 43.73 -43.87 -16.57
N ALA A 20 44.12 -44.59 -15.51
CA ALA A 20 45.26 -45.52 -15.45
C ALA A 20 46.73 -45.02 -15.37
N ALA A 21 47.34 -45.37 -14.22
CA ALA A 21 48.46 -46.32 -14.08
C ALA A 21 49.86 -45.83 -13.60
N ASN A 22 50.22 -46.42 -12.45
CA ASN A 22 51.47 -47.12 -12.12
C ASN A 22 52.77 -46.42 -11.68
N GLY A 23 53.32 -47.03 -10.60
CA GLY A 23 54.74 -47.08 -10.23
C GLY A 23 55.17 -45.97 -9.26
N GLY A 24 55.78 -46.18 -8.10
CA GLY A 24 56.49 -47.32 -7.53
C GLY A 24 57.51 -46.72 -6.54
N SER A 25 57.59 -47.26 -5.31
CA SER A 25 58.51 -46.84 -4.23
C SER A 25 60.00 -47.06 -4.57
N PRO A 26 60.98 -46.48 -3.82
CA PRO A 26 61.45 -47.04 -2.54
C PRO A 26 61.85 -45.98 -1.45
N VAL A 27 61.60 -46.18 -0.14
CA VAL A 27 62.48 -46.74 0.93
C VAL A 27 63.87 -46.07 1.00
N ALA A 28 64.30 -45.40 2.10
CA ALA A 28 64.85 -45.96 3.35
C ALA A 28 65.23 -44.83 4.39
N PRO A 29 65.87 -45.07 5.56
CA PRO A 29 65.25 -44.86 6.87
C PRO A 29 66.07 -43.99 7.87
N GLY A 30 65.50 -43.68 9.03
CA GLY A 30 66.23 -43.06 10.15
C GLY A 30 65.58 -43.38 11.49
N GLY A 31 66.09 -44.39 12.18
CA GLY A 31 65.67 -44.80 13.52
C GLY A 31 66.47 -44.09 14.62
N ILE A 32 65.86 -43.97 15.80
CA ILE A 32 66.57 -43.72 17.06
C ILE A 32 66.08 -44.75 18.08
N HIS A 33 67.06 -45.44 18.67
CA HIS A 33 66.92 -46.48 19.70
C HIS A 33 66.41 -45.92 21.04
N ALA A 34 65.51 -46.68 21.68
CA ALA A 34 65.25 -46.63 23.11
C ALA A 34 65.96 -47.83 23.79
N PRO A 35 66.47 -47.69 25.03
CA PRO A 35 66.88 -48.83 25.83
C PRO A 35 65.71 -49.39 26.66
N SER A 36 65.73 -50.72 26.75
CA SER A 36 64.83 -51.60 27.48
C SER A 36 64.93 -51.50 29.00
N GLY A 37 63.76 -51.52 29.67
CA GLY A 37 63.59 -51.82 31.09
C GLY A 37 62.12 -52.11 31.40
N GLN A 38 61.81 -53.29 31.92
CA GLN A 38 60.48 -53.90 32.04
C GLN A 38 59.54 -53.22 33.05
N LEU A 39 58.27 -53.02 32.66
CA LEU A 39 57.04 -53.52 33.34
C LEU A 39 55.82 -52.93 32.62
N GLY A 40 55.10 -53.78 31.87
CA GLY A 40 53.99 -53.37 31.03
C GLY A 40 52.66 -53.28 31.77
N THR A 41 51.92 -52.20 31.52
CA THR A 41 50.47 -52.13 31.66
C THR A 41 49.91 -51.21 30.57
N MET A 42 48.76 -51.61 30.03
CA MET A 42 48.11 -51.06 28.85
C MET A 42 47.63 -49.61 29.05
N VAL A 43 48.36 -48.63 28.49
CA VAL A 43 47.91 -47.21 28.40
C VAL A 43 47.69 -46.76 26.95
N GLY A 44 47.87 -47.65 25.96
CA GLY A 44 47.95 -47.28 24.55
C GLY A 44 46.65 -47.14 23.74
N LEU A 45 45.45 -47.33 24.33
CA LEU A 45 44.18 -47.35 23.55
C LEU A 45 43.26 -46.13 23.75
N ALA A 46 43.62 -45.18 24.62
CA ALA A 46 42.80 -43.98 24.83
C ALA A 46 43.01 -42.88 23.77
N GLY A 47 44.09 -42.94 22.99
CA GLY A 47 44.52 -41.84 22.11
C GLY A 47 43.86 -41.76 20.72
N GLN A 48 43.00 -42.71 20.32
CA GLN A 48 42.43 -42.75 18.96
C GLN A 48 40.90 -42.83 18.89
N ILE A 49 40.18 -42.60 19.99
CA ILE A 49 38.70 -42.66 20.01
C ILE A 49 38.05 -41.26 19.87
N GLY A 50 38.84 -40.18 19.90
CA GLY A 50 38.35 -38.80 19.90
C GLY A 50 37.82 -38.25 18.56
N ALA A 51 37.91 -38.97 17.45
CA ALA A 51 37.67 -38.39 16.11
C ALA A 51 36.36 -38.79 15.41
N MET A 52 35.45 -39.53 16.04
CA MET A 52 34.24 -40.06 15.36
C MET A 52 32.92 -39.90 16.13
N ALA A 53 32.86 -39.00 17.12
CA ALA A 53 31.67 -38.79 17.98
C ALA A 53 30.48 -38.06 17.32
N GLY A 54 30.45 -37.95 15.98
CA GLY A 54 29.51 -37.11 15.24
C GLY A 54 28.40 -37.82 14.45
N MET A 55 28.20 -39.14 14.58
CA MET A 55 27.18 -39.86 13.80
C MET A 55 26.01 -40.42 14.62
N PRO A 56 24.75 -40.24 14.18
CA PRO A 56 23.59 -40.90 14.80
C PRO A 56 23.55 -42.38 14.39
N GLY A 57 23.83 -43.29 15.34
CA GLY A 57 23.76 -44.75 15.12
C GLY A 57 24.86 -45.62 15.76
N ALA A 58 25.76 -45.05 16.57
CA ALA A 58 26.92 -45.75 17.15
C ALA A 58 26.61 -46.77 18.28
N GLY A 59 25.59 -47.62 18.12
CA GLY A 59 25.22 -48.62 19.13
C GLY A 59 26.24 -49.75 19.34
N LEU A 60 26.99 -50.12 18.30
CA LEU A 60 27.85 -51.32 18.33
C LEU A 60 29.27 -51.10 18.88
N LEU A 61 29.77 -49.86 18.96
CA LEU A 61 31.12 -49.56 19.50
C LEU A 61 31.10 -49.12 20.98
N GLY A 62 29.91 -48.79 21.53
CA GLY A 62 29.74 -48.38 22.92
C GLY A 62 29.70 -49.54 23.93
N GLU A 63 29.28 -50.73 23.51
CA GLU A 63 29.09 -51.88 24.41
C GLU A 63 30.41 -52.35 25.03
N THR A 64 31.51 -52.37 24.27
CA THR A 64 32.82 -52.80 24.78
C THR A 64 33.43 -51.81 25.76
N ALA A 65 33.30 -50.50 25.51
CA ALA A 65 33.78 -49.46 26.43
C ALA A 65 32.95 -49.46 27.74
N ARG A 66 31.65 -49.68 27.64
CA ARG A 66 30.71 -49.76 28.78
C ARG A 66 30.93 -51.00 29.64
N ALA A 67 31.15 -52.17 29.03
CA ALA A 67 31.49 -53.39 29.74
C ALA A 67 32.83 -53.25 30.47
N VAL A 68 33.83 -52.60 29.86
CA VAL A 68 35.12 -52.29 30.50
C VAL A 68 34.92 -51.36 31.69
N GLN A 69 34.07 -50.33 31.57
CA GLN A 69 33.78 -49.40 32.64
C GLN A 69 33.08 -50.06 33.83
N LEU A 70 32.01 -50.85 33.59
CA LEU A 70 31.33 -51.62 34.65
C LEU A 70 32.29 -52.61 35.32
N ALA A 71 33.16 -53.27 34.54
CA ALA A 71 34.18 -54.16 35.08
C ALA A 71 35.24 -53.42 35.91
N GLN A 72 35.66 -52.23 35.49
CA GLN A 72 36.57 -51.37 36.24
C GLN A 72 35.95 -50.90 37.55
N THR A 73 34.68 -50.47 37.55
CA THR A 73 33.95 -50.07 38.75
C THR A 73 33.82 -51.23 39.74
N GLY A 74 33.41 -52.42 39.26
CA GLY A 74 33.37 -53.63 40.09
C GLY A 74 34.75 -53.97 40.68
N LEU A 75 35.80 -53.90 39.84
CA LEU A 75 37.18 -54.15 40.25
C LEU A 75 37.69 -53.13 41.28
N SER A 76 37.39 -51.84 41.11
CA SER A 76 37.89 -50.79 42.00
C SER A 76 37.24 -50.83 43.39
N LEU A 77 35.96 -51.21 43.47
CA LEU A 77 35.20 -51.21 44.74
C LEU A 77 35.27 -52.56 45.47
N LEU A 78 35.31 -53.68 44.74
CA LEU A 78 35.34 -55.02 45.34
C LEU A 78 36.66 -55.79 45.15
N GLY A 79 37.60 -55.26 44.37
CA GLY A 79 38.80 -56.01 43.98
C GLY A 79 38.53 -57.19 43.04
N LYS A 80 37.32 -57.28 42.47
CA LYS A 80 36.85 -58.39 41.63
C LYS A 80 36.00 -57.88 40.46
N THR A 81 36.08 -58.53 39.30
CA THR A 81 35.21 -58.18 38.17
C THR A 81 33.83 -58.83 38.31
N PRO A 82 32.77 -58.26 37.72
CA PRO A 82 31.47 -58.89 37.60
C PRO A 82 31.49 -60.34 37.09
N ALA A 83 32.32 -60.61 36.08
CA ALA A 83 32.50 -61.95 35.54
C ALA A 83 33.08 -62.91 36.60
N SER A 84 34.13 -62.48 37.31
CA SER A 84 34.73 -63.30 38.38
C SER A 84 33.77 -63.55 39.55
N ILE A 85 32.86 -62.62 39.84
CA ILE A 85 31.81 -62.79 40.85
C ILE A 85 30.82 -63.86 40.38
N ALA A 86 30.35 -63.76 39.13
CA ALA A 86 29.45 -64.74 38.54
C ALA A 86 30.07 -66.14 38.44
N ASP A 87 31.38 -66.23 38.15
CA ASP A 87 32.11 -67.50 38.08
C ASP A 87 32.37 -68.07 39.47
N ALA A 88 32.77 -67.24 40.44
CA ALA A 88 33.00 -67.65 41.83
C ALA A 88 31.72 -68.24 42.46
N LEU A 89 30.57 -67.59 42.25
CA LEU A 89 29.26 -68.10 42.70
C LEU A 89 28.94 -69.50 42.17
N ASN A 90 29.39 -69.82 40.95
CA ASN A 90 29.12 -71.10 40.30
C ASN A 90 30.15 -72.18 40.63
N SER A 91 31.36 -71.78 41.07
CA SER A 91 32.43 -72.71 41.48
C SER A 91 32.20 -73.35 42.87
N VAL A 92 31.23 -72.86 43.65
CA VAL A 92 30.88 -73.42 44.96
C VAL A 92 30.01 -74.68 44.80
N SER A 93 30.66 -75.84 44.76
CA SER A 93 30.01 -77.15 44.69
C SER A 93 29.61 -77.68 46.08
N GLY A 94 28.31 -77.75 46.38
CA GLY A 94 27.79 -78.52 47.50
C GLY A 94 26.52 -77.96 48.16
N ALA A 95 25.47 -78.79 48.19
CA ALA A 95 24.16 -78.60 48.86
C ALA A 95 23.28 -77.44 48.34
N ALA A 96 21.95 -77.59 48.50
CA ALA A 96 20.90 -76.71 47.97
C ALA A 96 21.27 -75.23 48.02
N GLN A 97 21.65 -74.67 46.86
CA GLN A 97 22.07 -73.28 46.71
C GLN A 97 20.90 -72.35 47.07
N PRO A 98 21.00 -71.53 48.12
CA PRO A 98 19.97 -70.56 48.42
C PRO A 98 19.90 -69.54 47.28
N ARG A 99 18.70 -69.36 46.73
CA ARG A 99 18.42 -68.40 45.66
C ARG A 99 18.95 -67.02 46.06
N LEU A 100 19.84 -66.44 45.26
CA LEU A 100 20.32 -65.07 45.46
C LEU A 100 19.14 -64.10 45.43
N THR A 101 19.10 -63.16 46.38
CA THR A 101 18.11 -62.11 46.48
C THR A 101 18.77 -60.75 46.68
N GLN A 102 18.01 -59.68 46.43
CA GLN A 102 18.40 -58.30 46.70
C GLN A 102 18.15 -57.88 48.15
N ALA A 103 17.72 -58.80 49.03
CA ALA A 103 17.50 -58.51 50.44
C ALA A 103 18.81 -58.05 51.12
N ASN A 104 18.73 -56.98 51.90
CA ASN A 104 19.86 -56.37 52.62
C ASN A 104 21.03 -55.93 51.72
N ARG A 105 20.77 -55.64 50.44
CA ARG A 105 21.76 -55.12 49.50
C ARG A 105 21.83 -53.60 49.52
N PHE A 106 23.02 -53.08 49.20
CA PHE A 106 23.28 -51.65 49.14
C PHE A 106 22.47 -51.02 48.00
N VAL A 107 22.51 -51.64 46.82
CA VAL A 107 21.70 -51.22 45.67
C VAL A 107 20.66 -52.27 45.33
N THR A 108 19.41 -51.85 45.11
CA THR A 108 18.30 -52.75 44.72
C THR A 108 17.58 -52.22 43.48
N LEU A 109 17.06 -53.14 42.66
CA LEU A 109 16.28 -52.83 41.45
C LEU A 109 14.86 -53.39 41.55
N GLU A 110 13.88 -52.52 41.36
CA GLU A 110 12.48 -52.86 41.12
C GLU A 110 12.21 -52.84 39.60
N SER A 111 11.60 -53.91 39.08
CA SER A 111 11.24 -54.03 37.66
C SER A 111 9.92 -54.78 37.47
N PRO A 112 9.24 -54.63 36.32
CA PRO A 112 7.98 -55.34 36.04
C PRO A 112 8.10 -56.86 35.94
N LEU A 113 9.33 -57.39 35.84
CA LEU A 113 9.58 -58.84 35.80
C LEU A 113 9.38 -59.51 37.17
N GLY A 114 9.23 -58.72 38.23
CA GLY A 114 9.04 -59.19 39.60
C GLY A 114 10.32 -59.16 40.44
N ALA A 115 10.15 -59.35 41.75
CA ALA A 115 11.24 -59.33 42.71
C ALA A 115 12.26 -60.45 42.44
N ASP A 116 13.55 -60.14 42.63
CA ASP A 116 14.67 -61.06 42.50
C ASP A 116 14.73 -61.82 41.16
N VAL A 117 14.21 -61.22 40.09
CA VAL A 117 14.44 -61.69 38.72
C VAL A 117 15.71 -61.08 38.14
N LEU A 118 15.92 -59.78 38.32
CA LEU A 118 17.14 -59.07 37.97
C LEU A 118 17.80 -58.57 39.26
N LEU A 119 19.04 -58.98 39.50
CA LEU A 119 19.80 -58.67 40.70
C LEU A 119 20.92 -57.70 40.32
N VAL A 120 20.98 -56.51 40.91
CA VAL A 120 22.05 -55.55 40.62
C VAL A 120 23.36 -56.07 41.17
N ASN A 121 24.36 -56.22 40.29
CA ASN A 121 25.74 -56.53 40.67
C ASN A 121 26.57 -55.25 40.71
N THR A 122 26.55 -54.44 39.65
CA THR A 122 27.21 -53.12 39.59
C THR A 122 26.26 -52.10 39.00
N ALA A 123 26.24 -50.89 39.56
CA ALA A 123 25.49 -49.76 39.06
C ALA A 123 26.41 -48.55 38.90
N VAL A 124 26.34 -47.95 37.71
CA VAL A 124 26.98 -46.68 37.36
C VAL A 124 25.86 -45.72 36.98
N ILE A 125 25.73 -44.61 37.70
CA ILE A 125 24.69 -43.61 37.45
C ILE A 125 25.34 -42.26 37.21
N ASP A 126 25.15 -41.70 36.02
CA ASP A 126 25.64 -40.37 35.68
C ASP A 126 24.48 -39.36 35.66
N GLU A 127 24.52 -38.38 36.53
CA GLU A 127 23.64 -37.21 36.52
C GLU A 127 24.37 -36.00 35.93
N TYR A 128 23.70 -35.23 35.07
CA TYR A 128 24.26 -34.01 34.47
C TYR A 128 23.29 -32.83 34.55
N VAL A 129 23.85 -31.64 34.72
CA VAL A 129 23.19 -30.39 34.34
C VAL A 129 23.38 -30.18 32.83
N SER A 130 22.27 -29.96 32.14
CA SER A 130 22.16 -29.66 30.70
C SER A 130 22.69 -30.77 29.79
N ARG A 131 22.61 -32.04 30.22
CA ARG A 131 22.95 -33.22 29.40
C ARG A 131 22.08 -34.40 29.82
N LEU A 132 21.83 -35.33 28.90
CA LEU A 132 21.02 -36.52 29.23
C LEU A 132 21.79 -37.41 30.23
N PRO A 133 21.18 -37.79 31.36
CA PRO A 133 21.75 -38.79 32.26
C PRO A 133 21.56 -40.20 31.69
N GLU A 134 22.51 -41.08 32.00
CA GLU A 134 22.44 -42.52 31.71
C GLU A 134 22.75 -43.31 32.99
N ILE A 135 22.01 -44.40 33.20
CA ILE A 135 22.27 -45.36 34.28
C ILE A 135 22.62 -46.69 33.61
N HIS A 136 23.81 -47.21 33.90
CA HIS A 136 24.28 -48.49 33.41
C HIS A 136 24.29 -49.50 34.55
N LEU A 137 23.62 -50.62 34.33
CA LEU A 137 23.50 -51.70 35.29
C LEU A 137 24.12 -52.98 34.72
N ASP A 138 24.97 -53.59 35.53
CA ASP A 138 25.36 -54.98 35.39
C ASP A 138 24.50 -55.84 36.32
N LEU A 139 23.85 -56.85 35.74
CA LEU A 139 22.77 -57.60 36.39
C LEU A 139 23.05 -59.10 36.37
N LEU A 140 22.63 -59.80 37.43
CA LEU A 140 22.62 -61.25 37.54
C LEU A 140 21.17 -61.75 37.59
N SER A 141 20.89 -62.90 36.97
CA SER A 141 19.58 -63.55 37.05
C SER A 141 19.72 -65.07 37.11
N HIS A 142 18.83 -65.72 37.86
CA HIS A 142 18.64 -67.18 37.77
C HIS A 142 17.90 -67.59 36.49
N LYS A 143 17.23 -66.66 35.80
CA LYS A 143 16.60 -66.90 34.50
C LYS A 143 17.61 -66.74 33.36
N ARG A 144 17.64 -67.72 32.45
CA ARG A 144 18.59 -67.79 31.32
C ARG A 144 18.07 -67.15 30.03
N ASP A 145 16.77 -66.84 30.03
CA ASP A 145 15.92 -66.55 28.88
C ASP A 145 15.05 -65.31 29.13
N VAL A 146 15.52 -64.34 29.92
CA VAL A 146 14.82 -63.06 30.06
C VAL A 146 14.78 -62.39 28.68
N ALA A 147 13.59 -62.35 28.08
CA ALA A 147 13.37 -61.79 26.75
C ALA A 147 13.56 -60.26 26.78
N PRO A 148 14.42 -59.65 25.95
CA PRO A 148 14.61 -58.21 25.92
C PRO A 148 13.31 -57.42 25.72
N GLU A 149 12.37 -57.96 24.93
CA GLU A 149 11.06 -57.34 24.64
C GLU A 149 10.17 -57.22 25.88
N SER A 150 10.43 -58.03 26.92
CA SER A 150 9.68 -57.98 28.18
C SER A 150 10.10 -56.84 29.10
N ILE A 151 11.22 -56.17 28.81
CA ILE A 151 11.79 -55.14 29.70
C ILE A 151 12.21 -53.86 28.98
N VAL A 152 12.63 -53.89 27.71
CA VAL A 152 12.97 -52.68 26.96
C VAL A 152 11.73 -51.78 26.82
N GLY A 153 11.88 -50.49 27.08
CA GLY A 153 10.81 -49.50 27.15
C GLY A 153 10.03 -49.52 28.47
N GLN A 154 10.21 -50.53 29.32
CA GLN A 154 9.58 -50.58 30.63
C GLN A 154 10.28 -49.67 31.64
N ARG A 155 9.52 -49.25 32.64
CA ARG A 155 10.02 -48.43 33.73
C ARG A 155 10.67 -49.30 34.82
N VAL A 156 11.79 -48.86 35.35
CA VAL A 156 12.52 -49.52 36.44
C VAL A 156 13.00 -48.49 37.46
N LYS A 157 13.16 -48.94 38.70
CA LYS A 157 13.57 -48.11 39.82
C LYS A 157 14.74 -48.72 40.57
N LEU A 158 15.78 -47.93 40.76
CA LEU A 158 16.97 -48.27 41.51
C LEU A 158 16.93 -47.54 42.86
N THR A 159 17.26 -48.23 43.95
CA THR A 159 17.40 -47.62 45.27
C THR A 159 18.78 -47.90 45.86
N LEU A 160 19.47 -46.85 46.28
CA LEU A 160 20.67 -46.94 47.12
C LEU A 160 20.26 -46.85 48.59
N HIS A 161 20.81 -47.75 49.41
CA HIS A 161 20.52 -47.90 50.83
C HIS A 161 21.80 -47.71 51.66
N PRO A 162 22.21 -46.45 51.95
CA PRO A 162 23.45 -46.16 52.67
C PRO A 162 23.59 -46.88 54.01
N GLU A 163 22.49 -47.03 54.74
CA GLU A 163 22.46 -47.68 56.06
C GLU A 163 22.76 -49.19 56.02
N ARG A 164 22.61 -49.83 54.85
CA ARG A 164 22.88 -51.26 54.67
C ARG A 164 24.35 -51.59 54.40
N ALA A 165 25.20 -50.57 54.26
CA ALA A 165 26.62 -50.76 53.97
C ALA A 165 27.38 -51.51 55.09
N ASN A 166 26.95 -51.40 56.35
CA ASN A 166 27.64 -51.96 57.52
C ASN A 166 26.71 -52.54 58.60
N ALA A 167 25.44 -52.82 58.28
CA ALA A 167 24.44 -53.18 59.27
C ALA A 167 24.29 -54.70 59.46
N THR A 168 24.16 -55.15 60.72
CA THR A 168 23.71 -56.51 61.04
C THR A 168 22.23 -56.67 60.73
N LEU A 169 21.75 -57.90 60.47
CA LEU A 169 20.35 -58.20 60.13
C LEU A 169 19.34 -57.57 61.12
N ALA A 170 19.71 -57.49 62.41
CA ALA A 170 18.89 -56.90 63.46
C ALA A 170 18.79 -55.36 63.39
N MET A 171 19.84 -54.68 62.91
CA MET A 171 19.84 -53.22 62.74
C MET A 171 19.04 -52.79 61.49
N ILE A 172 19.04 -53.61 60.44
CA ILE A 172 18.31 -53.30 59.19
C ILE A 172 16.78 -53.36 59.38
N VAL A 173 16.28 -54.25 60.24
CA VAL A 173 14.84 -54.40 60.50
C VAL A 173 14.29 -53.28 61.41
N ALA A 174 15.17 -52.61 62.17
CA ALA A 174 14.81 -51.56 63.12
C ALA A 174 15.07 -50.12 62.62
N ALA A 175 15.77 -49.95 61.50
CA ALA A 175 16.12 -48.65 60.96
C ALA A 175 14.98 -48.05 60.10
N PRO A 176 14.64 -46.76 60.25
CA PRO A 176 13.67 -46.09 59.37
C PRO A 176 14.21 -46.01 57.92
N GLU A 177 13.33 -45.95 56.89
CA GLU A 177 13.74 -45.76 55.48
C GLU A 177 14.36 -44.36 55.19
N GLU A 178 14.75 -43.62 56.23
CA GLU A 178 15.23 -42.25 56.15
C GLU A 178 16.67 -42.20 55.64
N GLY A 179 16.87 -42.01 54.34
CA GLY A 179 18.20 -41.77 53.75
C GLY A 179 18.46 -42.49 52.44
N ASN A 180 17.49 -43.27 51.98
CA ASN A 180 17.53 -43.88 50.66
C ASN A 180 17.63 -42.83 49.55
N ARG A 181 18.38 -43.18 48.50
CA ARG A 181 18.40 -42.42 47.25
C ARG A 181 17.78 -43.24 46.15
N TYR A 182 16.90 -42.60 45.38
CA TYR A 182 16.14 -43.23 44.33
C TYR A 182 16.64 -42.78 42.96
N PHE A 183 16.56 -43.68 41.99
CA PHE A 183 16.71 -43.37 40.57
C PHE A 183 15.61 -44.10 39.81
N ASP A 184 14.94 -43.40 38.93
CA ASP A 184 13.78 -43.88 38.20
C ASP A 184 13.94 -43.56 36.73
N GLY A 185 13.58 -44.49 35.86
CA GLY A 185 13.70 -44.29 34.42
C GLY A 185 13.20 -45.47 33.61
N TYR A 186 13.43 -45.38 32.30
CA TYR A 186 12.98 -46.37 31.32
C TYR A 186 14.18 -47.13 30.75
N VAL A 187 14.00 -48.42 30.52
CA VAL A 187 15.04 -49.26 29.94
C VAL A 187 15.20 -48.94 28.46
N ALA A 188 16.31 -48.32 28.08
CA ALA A 188 16.64 -48.02 26.68
C ALA A 188 17.27 -49.22 25.96
N SER A 189 18.06 -50.02 26.67
CA SER A 189 18.71 -51.21 26.12
C SER A 189 18.84 -52.31 27.17
N PHE A 190 18.76 -53.56 26.72
CA PHE A 190 18.94 -54.74 27.55
C PHE A 190 19.65 -55.83 26.75
N ALA A 191 20.77 -56.33 27.25
CA ALA A 191 21.61 -57.31 26.56
C ALA A 191 21.92 -58.50 27.47
N ARG A 192 21.98 -59.70 26.90
CA ARG A 192 22.48 -60.91 27.56
C ARG A 192 23.95 -61.08 27.21
N VAL A 193 24.83 -61.01 28.21
CA VAL A 193 26.28 -60.87 27.99
C VAL A 193 27.05 -62.16 28.21
N GLY A 194 26.57 -63.04 29.11
CA GLY A 194 27.23 -64.30 29.36
C GLY A 194 26.46 -65.22 30.30
N HIS A 195 26.82 -66.50 30.28
CA HIS A 195 26.25 -67.51 31.15
C HIS A 195 27.37 -68.33 31.79
N SER A 196 27.50 -68.25 33.10
CA SER A 196 28.56 -68.94 33.85
C SER A 196 28.10 -70.27 34.47
N GLY A 197 26.82 -70.67 34.33
CA GLY A 197 26.27 -71.95 34.83
C GLY A 197 25.02 -71.82 35.71
N THR A 198 25.11 -71.16 36.88
CA THR A 198 24.00 -71.05 37.85
C THR A 198 23.22 -69.74 37.68
N VAL A 199 23.92 -68.65 37.37
CA VAL A 199 23.34 -67.35 37.04
C VAL A 199 23.72 -66.92 35.62
N THR A 200 22.89 -66.07 35.03
CA THR A 200 23.09 -65.45 33.72
C THR A 200 23.31 -63.96 33.92
N ARG A 201 24.30 -63.41 33.21
CA ARG A 201 24.67 -62.00 33.28
C ARG A 201 23.96 -61.20 32.18
N TYR A 202 23.40 -60.07 32.57
CA TYR A 202 22.73 -59.11 31.68
C TYR A 202 23.28 -57.71 31.90
N GLU A 203 23.21 -56.88 30.87
CA GLU A 203 23.51 -55.45 30.94
C GLU A 203 22.26 -54.66 30.57
N MET A 204 22.03 -53.55 31.29
CA MET A 204 20.86 -52.70 31.11
C MET A 204 21.28 -51.23 31.11
N THR A 205 20.75 -50.45 30.16
CA THR A 205 20.84 -48.98 30.21
C THR A 205 19.47 -48.40 30.50
N VAL A 206 19.38 -47.54 31.52
CA VAL A 206 18.17 -46.84 31.93
C VAL A 206 18.34 -45.34 31.67
N VAL A 207 17.31 -44.71 31.09
CA VAL A 207 17.30 -43.31 30.65
C VAL A 207 16.02 -42.62 31.14
N PRO A 208 16.01 -41.28 31.28
CA PRO A 208 14.80 -40.55 31.64
C PRO A 208 13.86 -40.40 30.44
N TRP A 209 12.63 -39.96 30.68
CA TRP A 209 11.63 -39.76 29.63
C TRP A 209 12.08 -38.80 28.53
N PHE A 210 12.87 -37.78 28.87
CA PHE A 210 13.36 -36.77 27.91
C PHE A 210 14.28 -37.37 26.85
N TRP A 211 14.90 -38.53 27.10
CA TRP A 211 15.67 -39.26 26.09
C TRP A 211 14.79 -39.72 24.91
N PHE A 212 13.51 -40.05 25.14
CA PHE A 212 12.62 -40.49 24.07
C PHE A 212 12.38 -39.41 23.01
N LEU A 213 12.57 -38.12 23.36
CA LEU A 213 12.50 -37.02 22.39
C LEU A 213 13.63 -37.07 21.35
N THR A 214 14.65 -37.90 21.54
CA THR A 214 15.67 -38.19 20.52
C THR A 214 15.20 -39.19 19.45
N ARG A 215 14.08 -39.89 19.67
CA ARG A 215 13.58 -40.96 18.80
C ARG A 215 12.67 -40.47 17.67
N SER A 216 12.27 -39.20 17.71
CA SER A 216 11.36 -38.60 16.73
C SER A 216 11.89 -37.24 16.27
N THR A 217 11.74 -36.97 14.97
CA THR A 217 12.11 -35.71 14.32
C THR A 217 10.87 -35.04 13.72
N ASP A 218 10.90 -33.71 13.60
CA ASP A 218 9.77 -32.94 13.04
C ASP A 218 10.24 -31.67 12.32
N CYS A 219 9.33 -31.11 11.52
CA CYS A 219 9.41 -29.75 11.00
C CYS A 219 8.19 -28.96 11.50
N ARG A 220 8.41 -27.92 12.29
CA ARG A 220 7.35 -27.17 12.97
C ARG A 220 7.73 -25.73 13.21
N ILE A 221 6.75 -24.85 13.11
CA ILE A 221 6.89 -23.42 13.38
C ILE A 221 6.22 -23.10 14.72
N PHE A 222 6.89 -22.33 15.56
CA PHE A 222 6.33 -21.73 16.76
C PHE A 222 6.37 -20.20 16.64
N GLN A 223 5.27 -19.54 16.99
CA GLN A 223 5.12 -18.10 16.86
C GLN A 223 4.56 -17.47 18.13
N ASN A 224 5.06 -16.29 18.47
CA ASN A 224 4.61 -15.45 19.57
C ASN A 224 4.49 -16.21 20.91
N LYS A 225 5.46 -17.07 21.21
CA LYS A 225 5.49 -17.92 22.41
C LYS A 225 6.83 -17.76 23.14
N THR A 226 6.80 -17.83 24.47
CA THR A 226 8.04 -17.93 25.26
C THR A 226 8.62 -19.34 25.13
N ALA A 227 9.94 -19.49 25.36
CA ALA A 227 10.57 -20.80 25.35
C ALA A 227 9.92 -21.78 26.35
N GLN A 228 9.54 -21.32 27.55
CA GLN A 228 8.79 -22.11 28.52
C GLN A 228 7.46 -22.63 27.95
N ALA A 229 6.70 -21.79 27.24
CA ALA A 229 5.43 -22.19 26.64
C ALA A 229 5.65 -23.22 25.52
N ILE A 230 6.69 -23.05 24.69
CA ILE A 230 7.06 -23.99 23.62
C ILE A 230 7.45 -25.36 24.21
N LEU A 231 8.32 -25.38 25.22
CA LEU A 231 8.74 -26.61 25.89
C LEU A 231 7.54 -27.33 26.53
N THR A 232 6.67 -26.59 27.22
CA THR A 232 5.44 -27.13 27.83
C THR A 232 4.53 -27.78 26.78
N GLU A 233 4.31 -27.09 25.66
CA GLU A 233 3.48 -27.58 24.55
C GLU A 233 4.03 -28.89 23.97
N ILE A 234 5.35 -28.96 23.72
CA ILE A 234 6.00 -30.16 23.20
C ILE A 234 5.88 -31.32 24.19
N PHE A 235 6.19 -31.10 25.47
CA PHE A 235 6.18 -32.17 26.47
C PHE A 235 4.78 -32.74 26.67
N GLN A 236 3.77 -31.88 26.75
CA GLN A 236 2.37 -32.29 26.92
C GLN A 236 1.82 -33.00 25.68
N GLU A 237 2.14 -32.52 24.46
CA GLU A 237 1.73 -33.17 23.20
C GLU A 237 2.32 -34.59 23.08
N LEU A 238 3.53 -34.80 23.59
CA LEU A 238 4.19 -36.11 23.63
C LEU A 238 3.78 -36.97 24.84
N GLY A 239 2.85 -36.50 25.69
CA GLY A 239 2.29 -37.27 26.80
C GLY A 239 3.11 -37.24 28.10
N PHE A 240 4.07 -36.30 28.23
CA PHE A 240 4.88 -36.15 29.44
C PHE A 240 4.36 -35.01 30.33
N SER A 241 4.33 -35.25 31.64
CA SER A 241 3.85 -34.27 32.65
C SER A 241 4.81 -34.04 33.80
N ASP A 242 5.85 -34.89 33.96
CA ASP A 242 6.82 -34.80 35.05
C ASP A 242 7.95 -33.82 34.71
N PHE A 243 7.60 -32.54 34.67
CA PHE A 243 8.56 -31.43 34.53
C PHE A 243 8.15 -30.23 35.40
N ALA A 244 9.14 -29.42 35.77
CA ALA A 244 8.94 -28.22 36.56
C ALA A 244 9.86 -27.10 36.08
N PHE A 245 9.35 -25.87 36.13
CA PHE A 245 10.10 -24.66 35.79
C PHE A 245 10.35 -23.83 37.06
N ASP A 246 11.61 -23.48 37.31
CA ASP A 246 12.00 -22.43 38.25
C ASP A 246 12.78 -21.33 37.51
N ILE A 247 12.04 -20.43 36.88
CA ILE A 247 12.58 -19.36 36.04
C ILE A 247 12.47 -18.03 36.80
N ARG A 248 13.61 -17.40 37.09
CA ARG A 248 13.69 -16.14 37.86
C ARG A 248 13.80 -14.91 36.97
N THR A 249 14.12 -15.08 35.69
CA THR A 249 14.27 -13.99 34.74
C THR A 249 13.03 -13.86 33.84
N SER A 250 12.48 -12.65 33.72
CA SER A 250 11.40 -12.35 32.77
C SER A 250 11.91 -12.40 31.32
N ARG A 251 11.10 -12.97 30.41
CA ARG A 251 11.47 -13.21 29.00
C ARG A 251 10.36 -12.79 28.08
N LYS A 252 10.74 -12.19 26.95
CA LYS A 252 9.79 -11.83 25.89
C LYS A 252 9.42 -13.08 25.08
N PRO A 253 8.21 -13.15 24.52
CA PRO A 253 7.88 -14.15 23.52
C PRO A 253 8.80 -14.05 22.31
N LEU A 254 9.19 -15.20 21.77
CA LEU A 254 9.85 -15.31 20.48
C LEU A 254 8.81 -15.08 19.38
N GLU A 255 9.09 -14.16 18.45
CA GLU A 255 8.18 -13.87 17.33
C GLU A 255 8.04 -15.10 16.42
N TYR A 256 9.16 -15.72 16.07
CA TYR A 256 9.24 -16.84 15.12
C TYR A 256 10.44 -17.74 15.47
N VAL A 257 10.20 -19.04 15.65
CA VAL A 257 11.26 -20.05 15.80
C VAL A 257 10.82 -21.37 15.16
N VAL A 258 11.72 -21.98 14.42
CA VAL A 258 11.45 -23.14 13.58
C VAL A 258 12.26 -24.33 14.09
N MET A 259 11.55 -25.44 14.34
CA MET A 259 12.11 -26.78 14.42
C MET A 259 12.22 -27.31 12.99
N TYR A 260 13.41 -27.59 12.48
CA TYR A 260 13.58 -28.04 11.09
C TYR A 260 14.48 -29.26 11.01
N GLN A 261 13.91 -30.40 10.59
CA GLN A 261 14.61 -31.67 10.39
C GLN A 261 15.51 -32.07 11.58
N GLU A 262 15.07 -31.78 12.79
CA GLU A 262 15.80 -32.09 14.02
C GLU A 262 14.93 -32.90 14.97
N SER A 263 15.54 -33.56 15.95
CA SER A 263 14.79 -34.28 16.98
C SER A 263 14.13 -33.30 17.96
N TYR A 264 13.04 -33.71 18.60
CA TYR A 264 12.43 -32.89 19.66
C TYR A 264 13.44 -32.58 20.76
N TYR A 265 14.34 -33.52 21.06
CA TYR A 265 15.39 -33.31 22.05
C TYR A 265 16.35 -32.20 21.61
N ASN A 266 16.86 -32.25 20.38
CA ASN A 266 17.78 -31.23 19.88
C ASN A 266 17.12 -29.85 19.87
N PHE A 267 15.86 -29.76 19.43
CA PHE A 267 15.11 -28.51 19.45
C PHE A 267 14.96 -27.96 20.88
N CYS A 268 14.51 -28.78 21.82
CA CYS A 268 14.35 -28.37 23.22
C CYS A 268 15.69 -27.98 23.86
N ALA A 269 16.75 -28.76 23.63
CA ALA A 269 18.07 -28.51 24.17
C ALA A 269 18.68 -27.21 23.63
N ARG A 270 18.71 -27.00 22.31
CA ARG A 270 19.25 -25.75 21.73
C ARG A 270 18.43 -24.53 22.11
N LEU A 271 17.12 -24.69 22.28
CA LEU A 271 16.23 -23.60 22.73
C LEU A 271 16.57 -23.22 24.16
N MET A 272 16.71 -24.20 25.07
CA MET A 272 17.16 -23.95 26.45
C MET A 272 18.55 -23.33 26.49
N GLU A 273 19.51 -23.82 25.70
CA GLU A 273 20.87 -23.26 25.59
C GLU A 273 20.85 -21.80 25.12
N GLN A 274 20.12 -21.48 24.04
CA GLN A 274 19.98 -20.10 23.53
C GLN A 274 19.38 -19.17 24.58
N GLU A 275 18.38 -19.67 25.29
CA GLU A 275 17.63 -18.93 26.29
C GLU A 275 18.32 -18.92 27.67
N GLY A 276 19.54 -19.47 27.79
CA GLY A 276 20.31 -19.48 29.04
C GLY A 276 19.63 -20.27 30.16
N MET A 277 18.78 -21.24 29.81
CA MET A 277 18.19 -22.19 30.75
C MET A 277 19.14 -23.38 30.95
N TRP A 278 19.17 -23.88 32.17
CA TRP A 278 19.77 -25.17 32.50
C TRP A 278 18.66 -26.16 32.83
N TRP A 279 18.95 -27.45 32.73
CA TRP A 279 18.01 -28.49 33.11
C TRP A 279 18.70 -29.70 33.74
N THR A 280 17.98 -30.44 34.60
CA THR A 280 18.44 -31.73 35.15
C THR A 280 17.24 -32.59 35.57
N PHE A 281 17.49 -33.81 36.05
CA PHE A 281 16.47 -34.68 36.65
C PHE A 281 16.56 -34.70 38.16
N ARG A 282 15.44 -34.40 38.82
CA ARG A 282 15.25 -34.68 40.24
C ARG A 282 14.58 -36.05 40.38
N TYR A 283 15.27 -36.97 41.05
CA TYR A 283 14.75 -38.30 41.32
C TYR A 283 14.03 -38.35 42.68
N GLU A 284 12.78 -38.78 42.65
CA GLU A 284 11.91 -39.00 43.79
C GLU A 284 11.62 -40.51 43.93
N LYS A 285 10.95 -40.93 45.01
CA LYS A 285 10.73 -42.36 45.30
C LYS A 285 10.09 -43.10 44.13
N ASP A 286 9.10 -42.51 43.48
CA ASP A 286 8.31 -43.18 42.46
C ASP A 286 8.18 -42.35 41.17
N LYS A 287 9.12 -41.43 40.91
CA LYS A 287 9.23 -40.63 39.66
C LYS A 287 10.55 -39.89 39.50
N HIS A 288 10.84 -39.49 38.27
CA HIS A 288 11.87 -38.51 37.93
C HIS A 288 11.22 -37.28 37.29
N VAL A 289 11.59 -36.10 37.75
CA VAL A 289 11.05 -34.82 37.27
C VAL A 289 12.13 -34.05 36.53
N LEU A 290 11.88 -33.64 35.29
CA LEU A 290 12.76 -32.73 34.56
C LEU A 290 12.63 -31.32 35.16
N LEU A 291 13.65 -30.86 35.87
CA LEU A 291 13.72 -29.52 36.43
C LEU A 291 14.43 -28.60 35.45
N ILE A 292 13.84 -27.44 35.15
CA ILE A 292 14.39 -26.43 34.25
C ILE A 292 14.50 -25.12 35.01
N GLY A 293 15.69 -24.54 35.07
CA GLY A 293 15.95 -23.27 35.75
C GLY A 293 16.83 -22.34 34.93
N ASP A 294 17.07 -21.12 35.42
CA ASP A 294 17.82 -20.11 34.67
C ASP A 294 18.84 -19.30 35.46
N THR A 295 19.02 -19.58 36.75
CA THR A 295 20.03 -18.95 37.59
C THR A 295 20.61 -19.96 38.57
N ASN A 296 21.74 -19.65 39.22
CA ASN A 296 22.27 -20.51 40.27
C ASN A 296 21.41 -20.45 41.55
N ALA A 297 20.61 -19.39 41.73
CA ALA A 297 19.71 -19.28 42.87
C ALA A 297 18.64 -20.38 42.90
N THR A 298 18.38 -21.02 41.75
CA THR A 298 17.44 -22.14 41.61
C THR A 298 18.11 -23.50 41.79
N PHE A 299 19.38 -23.53 42.21
CA PHE A 299 20.06 -24.74 42.67
C PHE A 299 19.76 -24.94 44.16
N ASP A 300 19.05 -26.02 44.47
CA ASP A 300 18.55 -26.30 45.80
C ASP A 300 19.66 -26.81 46.72
N LYS A 301 19.56 -26.48 48.01
CA LYS A 301 20.44 -27.11 49.01
C LYS A 301 20.16 -28.60 49.06
N ILE A 302 21.22 -29.41 49.03
CA ILE A 302 21.07 -30.87 49.05
C ILE A 302 20.63 -31.26 50.47
N ALA A 303 19.41 -31.77 50.59
CA ALA A 303 18.85 -32.16 51.88
C ALA A 303 19.79 -33.17 52.58
N ARG A 304 20.11 -32.90 53.85
CA ARG A 304 21.03 -33.69 54.70
C ARG A 304 22.50 -33.68 54.26
N LEU A 305 22.83 -32.93 53.22
CA LEU A 305 24.19 -32.67 52.74
C LEU A 305 24.38 -31.17 52.49
N GLU A 306 23.71 -30.32 53.27
CA GLU A 306 23.85 -28.86 53.18
C GLU A 306 25.29 -28.42 53.48
N THR A 307 26.01 -29.25 54.25
CA THR A 307 27.42 -29.12 54.55
C THR A 307 28.10 -30.47 54.37
N ILE A 308 29.23 -30.51 53.65
CA ILE A 308 29.99 -31.73 53.39
C ILE A 308 31.44 -31.54 53.86
N PRO A 309 31.94 -32.36 54.80
CA PRO A 309 33.31 -32.26 55.27
C PRO A 309 34.31 -32.86 54.28
N PHE A 310 35.45 -32.19 54.13
CA PHE A 310 36.64 -32.72 53.49
C PHE A 310 37.49 -33.49 54.51
N TYR A 311 37.92 -34.69 54.16
CA TYR A 311 38.74 -35.57 54.97
C TYR A 311 39.83 -36.19 54.10
N ALA A 312 41.00 -35.54 54.04
CA ALA A 312 42.17 -36.13 53.39
C ALA A 312 42.59 -37.41 54.14
N ASP A 313 42.57 -38.55 53.44
CA ASP A 313 43.09 -39.84 53.91
C ASP A 313 42.58 -40.32 55.29
N SER A 314 41.28 -40.11 55.57
CA SER A 314 40.64 -40.59 56.80
C SER A 314 39.45 -41.49 56.49
N ALA A 315 39.34 -42.61 57.20
CA ALA A 315 38.17 -43.49 57.19
C ALA A 315 36.87 -42.75 57.63
N ALA A 316 36.98 -41.56 58.23
CA ALA A 316 35.83 -40.70 58.50
C ALA A 316 35.11 -40.22 57.22
N SER A 317 35.82 -40.16 56.07
CA SER A 317 35.25 -39.82 54.77
C SER A 317 34.17 -40.80 54.31
N GLU A 318 34.26 -42.07 54.70
CA GLU A 318 33.28 -43.11 54.34
C GLU A 318 31.89 -42.84 54.95
N LYS A 319 31.80 -41.94 55.94
CA LYS A 319 30.54 -41.44 56.53
C LYS A 319 30.00 -40.23 55.77
N SER A 320 29.97 -40.28 54.44
CA SER A 320 29.47 -39.23 53.53
C SER A 320 30.34 -37.96 53.37
N GLY A 321 31.66 -38.08 53.52
CA GLY A 321 32.62 -36.99 53.28
C GLY A 321 33.24 -36.99 51.88
N ILE A 322 33.99 -35.94 51.58
CA ILE A 322 34.82 -35.78 50.37
C ILE A 322 36.27 -36.10 50.75
N ASP A 323 36.93 -36.95 49.96
CA ASP A 323 38.33 -37.36 50.19
C ASP A 323 39.33 -36.75 49.18
N ARG A 324 38.83 -36.31 48.02
CA ARG A 324 39.62 -35.65 46.97
C ARG A 324 38.94 -34.40 46.49
N TRP A 325 39.73 -33.36 46.26
CA TRP A 325 39.27 -32.05 45.80
C TRP A 325 40.33 -31.40 44.92
N ASP A 326 40.08 -31.37 43.62
CA ASP A 326 40.98 -30.85 42.59
C ASP A 326 40.39 -29.59 41.97
N GLU A 327 41.16 -28.50 41.88
CA GLU A 327 40.80 -27.29 41.13
C GLU A 327 41.46 -27.31 39.75
N ALA A 328 40.70 -27.00 38.71
CA ALA A 328 41.19 -26.78 37.36
C ALA A 328 40.81 -25.37 36.89
N PHE A 329 41.77 -24.69 36.25
CA PHE A 329 41.57 -23.38 35.64
C PHE A 329 42.02 -23.40 34.18
N GLU A 330 41.15 -22.98 33.27
CA GLU A 330 41.37 -23.07 31.81
C GLU A 330 41.36 -21.70 31.14
N PHE A 331 42.15 -21.56 30.08
CA PHE A 331 42.15 -20.35 29.24
C PHE A 331 40.84 -20.28 28.44
N ARG A 332 40.12 -19.16 28.54
CA ARG A 332 38.89 -18.87 27.79
C ARG A 332 38.97 -17.49 27.14
N VAL A 333 37.96 -17.14 26.35
CA VAL A 333 37.90 -15.84 25.67
C VAL A 333 37.62 -14.68 26.63
N GLY A 334 38.14 -13.49 26.33
CA GLY A 334 37.94 -12.29 27.13
C GLY A 334 36.68 -11.51 26.79
N LYS A 335 36.10 -11.73 25.59
CA LYS A 335 34.89 -11.04 25.14
C LYS A 335 34.10 -11.88 24.14
N ILE A 336 32.77 -11.85 24.27
CA ILE A 336 31.85 -12.29 23.23
C ILE A 336 31.26 -11.07 22.55
N ALA A 337 31.23 -11.07 21.22
CA ALA A 337 30.58 -10.03 20.43
C ALA A 337 29.64 -10.64 19.38
N PHE A 338 28.43 -10.12 19.29
CA PHE A 338 27.46 -10.50 18.26
C PHE A 338 27.10 -9.30 17.40
N ARG A 339 26.86 -9.57 16.12
CA ARG A 339 26.30 -8.60 15.19
C ARG A 339 25.17 -9.22 14.39
N ASP A 340 24.12 -8.45 14.19
CA ASP A 340 22.94 -8.83 13.42
C ASP A 340 22.49 -7.65 12.52
N PHE A 341 21.43 -7.84 11.73
CA PHE A 341 20.82 -6.81 10.90
C PHE A 341 19.29 -6.86 11.01
N ASN A 342 18.70 -5.82 11.62
CA ASN A 342 17.26 -5.64 11.65
C ASN A 342 16.82 -4.68 10.54
N TYR A 343 16.12 -5.21 9.54
CA TYR A 343 15.62 -4.41 8.41
C TYR A 343 14.55 -3.39 8.78
N ASN A 344 13.85 -3.56 9.90
CA ASN A 344 12.90 -2.55 10.40
C ASN A 344 13.64 -1.35 11.02
N ARG A 345 14.92 -1.51 11.38
CA ARG A 345 15.78 -0.47 11.98
C ARG A 345 17.21 -0.53 11.43
N PRO A 346 17.42 -0.32 10.11
CA PRO A 346 18.67 -0.67 9.42
C PRO A 346 19.86 0.21 9.81
N THR A 347 19.63 1.40 10.36
CA THR A 347 20.67 2.34 10.82
C THR A 347 21.05 2.15 12.30
N SER A 348 20.45 1.19 12.98
CA SER A 348 20.68 1.00 14.41
C SER A 348 22.06 0.41 14.66
N SER A 349 22.96 1.18 15.28
CA SER A 349 24.21 0.67 15.88
C SER A 349 23.95 -0.39 16.96
N LEU A 350 22.70 -0.50 17.42
CA LEU A 350 22.24 -1.41 18.46
C LEU A 350 22.17 -2.88 18.01
N MET A 351 22.47 -3.18 16.75
CA MET A 351 22.59 -4.57 16.30
C MET A 351 23.98 -5.16 16.54
N TYR A 352 24.95 -4.36 17.02
CA TYR A 352 26.21 -4.86 17.58
C TYR A 352 26.13 -4.83 19.11
N VAL A 353 26.48 -5.96 19.74
CA VAL A 353 26.50 -6.11 21.20
C VAL A 353 27.78 -6.84 21.60
N GLU A 354 28.29 -6.51 22.78
CA GLU A 354 29.44 -7.19 23.35
C GLU A 354 29.24 -7.44 24.85
N ALA A 355 29.84 -8.53 25.32
CA ALA A 355 29.89 -8.93 26.72
C ALA A 355 31.34 -9.29 27.05
N PRO A 356 32.10 -8.40 27.72
CA PRO A 356 33.42 -8.73 28.24
C PRO A 356 33.30 -9.69 29.43
N THR A 357 34.37 -10.45 29.70
CA THR A 357 34.47 -11.23 30.93
C THR A 357 34.40 -10.32 32.16
N SER A 358 33.67 -10.77 33.16
CA SER A 358 33.57 -10.15 34.49
C SER A 358 34.42 -10.85 35.55
N ARG A 359 34.97 -12.04 35.22
CA ARG A 359 35.62 -12.93 36.21
C ARG A 359 37.05 -13.33 35.86
N LEU A 360 37.45 -13.24 34.60
CA LEU A 360 38.76 -13.69 34.13
C LEU A 360 39.71 -12.50 34.01
N ALA A 361 40.47 -12.25 35.07
CA ALA A 361 41.43 -11.14 35.11
C ALA A 361 42.83 -11.59 34.66
N HIS A 362 43.09 -11.61 33.35
CA HIS A 362 44.43 -11.79 32.80
C HIS A 362 44.60 -10.99 31.49
N PRO A 363 45.72 -10.26 31.28
CA PRO A 363 45.93 -9.44 30.07
C PRO A 363 45.73 -10.21 28.76
N ASN A 364 46.31 -11.41 28.64
CA ASN A 364 46.18 -12.23 27.42
C ASN A 364 44.76 -12.76 27.19
N ILE A 365 43.93 -12.88 28.23
CA ILE A 365 42.51 -13.24 28.06
C ILE A 365 41.76 -12.01 27.56
N GLY A 366 41.98 -10.84 28.17
CA GLY A 366 41.32 -9.58 27.81
C GLY A 366 41.55 -9.13 26.36
N THR A 367 42.59 -9.62 25.69
CA THR A 367 42.88 -9.36 24.27
C THR A 367 42.17 -10.32 23.29
N THR A 368 41.49 -11.36 23.78
CA THR A 368 40.81 -12.34 22.93
C THR A 368 39.32 -12.06 22.80
N GLU A 369 38.77 -12.35 21.62
CA GLU A 369 37.37 -12.12 21.29
C GLU A 369 36.83 -13.29 20.47
N ARG A 370 35.59 -13.70 20.76
CA ARG A 370 34.77 -14.49 19.83
C ARG A 370 33.68 -13.60 19.25
N TYR A 371 33.79 -13.33 17.96
CA TYR A 371 32.83 -12.54 17.18
C TYR A 371 31.98 -13.44 16.29
N GLU A 372 30.65 -13.30 16.35
CA GLU A 372 29.74 -14.00 15.43
C GLU A 372 28.76 -13.00 14.77
N TYR A 373 28.64 -13.09 13.44
CA TYR A 373 27.53 -12.50 12.70
C TYR A 373 26.41 -13.53 12.57
N ARG A 374 25.25 -13.28 13.18
CA ARG A 374 24.15 -14.25 13.25
C ARG A 374 22.81 -13.53 13.31
N SER A 375 21.77 -14.16 12.77
CA SER A 375 20.37 -13.76 12.93
C SER A 375 19.79 -14.25 14.27
N LEU A 376 20.30 -13.74 15.40
CA LEU A 376 19.92 -14.20 16.74
C LEU A 376 18.86 -13.33 17.41
N TYR A 377 18.75 -12.05 17.07
CA TYR A 377 17.89 -11.12 17.81
C TYR A 377 17.47 -9.91 16.98
N ASP A 378 16.21 -9.50 17.13
CA ASP A 378 15.70 -8.26 16.51
C ASP A 378 15.87 -7.02 17.40
N TYR A 379 16.08 -7.23 18.70
CA TYR A 379 16.21 -6.16 19.69
C TYR A 379 17.53 -6.25 20.45
N HIS A 380 18.15 -5.10 20.67
CA HIS A 380 19.43 -4.96 21.34
C HIS A 380 19.50 -5.56 22.75
N ASP A 381 18.43 -5.47 23.54
CA ASP A 381 18.41 -6.04 24.90
C ASP A 381 18.44 -7.58 24.88
N ASP A 382 17.86 -8.19 23.84
CA ASP A 382 17.93 -9.63 23.62
C ASP A 382 19.37 -10.02 23.21
N GLY A 383 19.98 -9.25 22.30
CA GLY A 383 21.39 -9.42 21.93
C GLY A 383 22.34 -9.32 23.12
N LYS A 384 22.19 -8.29 23.98
CA LYS A 384 22.98 -8.15 25.21
C LYS A 384 22.78 -9.34 26.15
N ARG A 385 21.55 -9.83 26.27
CA ARG A 385 21.24 -11.02 27.08
C ARG A 385 21.96 -12.26 26.54
N TYR A 386 21.88 -12.52 25.23
CA TYR A 386 22.54 -13.68 24.62
C TYR A 386 24.07 -13.59 24.67
N ALA A 387 24.65 -12.41 24.43
CA ALA A 387 26.10 -12.21 24.55
C ALA A 387 26.57 -12.47 26.00
N ARG A 388 25.82 -11.98 26.99
CA ARG A 388 26.08 -12.26 28.40
C ARG A 388 25.97 -13.76 28.71
N TYR A 389 24.93 -14.46 28.24
CA TYR A 389 24.78 -15.89 28.48
C TYR A 389 25.92 -16.70 27.86
N ALA A 390 26.36 -16.35 26.65
CA ALA A 390 27.52 -16.97 26.03
C ALA A 390 28.82 -16.70 26.82
N MET A 391 29.01 -15.49 27.35
CA MET A 391 30.16 -15.16 28.20
C MET A 391 30.10 -15.89 29.55
N GLU A 392 28.94 -15.95 30.19
CA GLU A 392 28.73 -16.72 31.43
C GLU A 392 29.01 -18.23 31.21
N ALA A 393 28.66 -18.78 30.04
CA ALA A 393 28.99 -20.16 29.67
C ALA A 393 30.52 -20.38 29.56
N GLU A 394 31.26 -19.43 28.97
CA GLU A 394 32.73 -19.45 28.93
C GLU A 394 33.34 -19.38 30.33
N GLU A 395 32.85 -18.47 31.17
CA GLU A 395 33.33 -18.30 32.56
C GLU A 395 33.08 -19.53 33.43
N ALA A 396 31.96 -20.21 33.23
CA ALA A 396 31.61 -21.45 33.94
C ALA A 396 32.54 -22.63 33.58
N GLN A 397 33.23 -22.58 32.44
CA GLN A 397 34.26 -23.58 32.08
C GLN A 397 35.63 -23.19 32.62
N ALA A 398 35.90 -21.89 32.73
CA ALA A 398 37.22 -21.40 33.10
C ALA A 398 37.69 -21.86 34.49
N ARG A 399 36.77 -22.07 35.45
CA ARG A 399 37.11 -22.50 36.81
C ARG A 399 36.18 -23.59 37.30
N ARG A 400 36.69 -24.82 37.39
CA ARG A 400 35.93 -26.01 37.82
C ARG A 400 36.64 -26.77 38.93
N PHE A 401 35.86 -27.46 39.74
CA PHE A 401 36.35 -28.33 40.79
C PHE A 401 35.90 -29.75 40.52
N ASN A 402 36.82 -30.70 40.59
CA ASN A 402 36.53 -32.13 40.50
C ASN A 402 36.77 -32.75 41.88
N GLY A 403 35.79 -33.46 42.40
CA GLY A 403 35.87 -34.11 43.70
C GLY A 403 35.52 -35.59 43.65
N SER A 404 35.95 -36.32 44.68
CA SER A 404 35.46 -37.67 44.95
C SER A 404 35.17 -37.87 46.43
N GLY A 405 34.34 -38.86 46.74
CA GLY A 405 34.03 -39.23 48.11
C GLY A 405 32.92 -40.27 48.21
N TYR A 406 32.19 -40.22 49.32
CA TYR A 406 31.19 -41.20 49.72
C TYR A 406 29.81 -40.59 50.00
N ALA A 407 29.61 -39.33 49.61
CA ALA A 407 28.38 -38.58 49.86
C ALA A 407 27.23 -39.09 48.98
N CYS A 408 26.53 -40.14 49.45
CA CYS A 408 25.54 -40.86 48.66
C CYS A 408 24.33 -40.01 48.23
N GLY A 409 24.04 -38.90 48.91
CA GLY A 409 22.95 -37.98 48.56
C GLY A 409 23.30 -36.88 47.55
N LEU A 410 24.55 -36.79 47.08
CA LEU A 410 25.01 -35.70 46.21
C LEU A 410 24.34 -35.72 44.82
N THR A 411 23.55 -34.72 44.44
CA THR A 411 22.77 -34.69 43.19
C THR A 411 23.08 -33.46 42.35
N THR A 412 22.92 -33.55 41.04
CA THR A 412 23.11 -32.39 40.15
C THR A 412 22.09 -31.27 40.39
N ALA A 413 22.47 -30.04 40.03
CA ALA A 413 21.79 -28.82 40.45
C ALA A 413 21.62 -28.67 41.98
N GLY A 414 22.36 -29.47 42.76
CA GLY A 414 22.45 -29.39 44.20
C GLY A 414 23.51 -28.41 44.66
N ARG A 415 23.26 -27.76 45.79
CA ARG A 415 24.16 -26.83 46.48
C ARG A 415 24.58 -27.38 47.85
N PHE A 416 25.86 -27.28 48.16
CA PHE A 416 26.43 -27.65 49.46
C PHE A 416 27.53 -26.67 49.90
N THR A 417 27.78 -26.61 51.21
CA THR A 417 28.92 -25.89 51.79
C THR A 417 30.07 -26.86 52.04
N LEU A 418 31.24 -26.62 51.46
CA LEU A 418 32.44 -27.42 51.75
C LEU A 418 33.03 -26.98 53.10
N VAL A 419 33.24 -27.91 54.04
CA VAL A 419 33.88 -27.61 55.33
C VAL A 419 35.07 -28.51 55.61
N ASN A 420 35.90 -28.15 56.60
CA ASN A 420 37.11 -28.88 56.97
C ASN A 420 38.19 -28.99 55.88
N HIS A 421 38.11 -28.16 54.83
CA HIS A 421 39.14 -28.11 53.79
C HIS A 421 40.34 -27.28 54.26
N PRO A 422 41.60 -27.74 54.08
CA PRO A 422 42.79 -27.01 54.58
C PRO A 422 43.00 -25.66 53.88
N ASN A 423 42.59 -25.54 52.61
CA ASN A 423 42.59 -24.26 51.90
C ASN A 423 41.35 -23.42 52.26
N THR A 424 41.57 -22.27 52.91
CA THR A 424 40.52 -21.32 53.33
C THR A 424 39.78 -20.67 52.16
N ALA A 425 40.35 -20.70 50.95
CA ALA A 425 39.66 -20.24 49.74
C ALA A 425 38.45 -21.11 49.38
N TYR A 426 38.41 -22.37 49.83
CA TYR A 426 37.31 -23.32 49.58
C TYR A 426 36.51 -23.63 50.83
N ASN A 427 37.15 -23.60 52.01
CA ASN A 427 36.50 -23.89 53.27
C ASN A 427 35.39 -22.86 53.59
N GLN A 428 34.23 -23.35 54.04
CA GLN A 428 33.02 -22.57 54.30
C GLN A 428 32.51 -21.79 53.08
N LYS A 429 32.75 -22.30 51.86
CA LYS A 429 32.19 -21.75 50.62
C LYS A 429 31.12 -22.67 50.05
N GLU A 430 30.15 -22.06 49.39
CA GLU A 430 29.08 -22.78 48.70
C GLU A 430 29.48 -23.16 47.27
N TYR A 431 29.19 -24.40 46.92
CA TYR A 431 29.43 -24.98 45.62
C TYR A 431 28.15 -25.58 45.08
N VAL A 432 28.01 -25.55 43.76
CA VAL A 432 26.92 -26.17 43.03
C VAL A 432 27.43 -27.27 42.11
N THR A 433 26.78 -28.42 42.12
CA THR A 433 27.22 -29.62 41.38
C THR A 433 26.61 -29.68 39.98
N LEU A 434 27.47 -29.83 38.97
CA LEU A 434 27.09 -29.92 37.56
C LEU A 434 27.03 -31.35 37.03
N HIS A 435 27.90 -32.22 37.53
CA HIS A 435 27.92 -33.64 37.17
C HIS A 435 28.17 -34.42 38.45
N VAL A 436 27.41 -35.50 38.63
CA VAL A 436 27.69 -36.47 39.67
C VAL A 436 27.61 -37.86 39.06
N ARG A 437 28.66 -38.63 39.27
CA ARG A 437 28.75 -40.03 38.90
C ARG A 437 28.74 -40.88 40.15
N HIS A 438 27.78 -41.78 40.25
CA HIS A 438 27.63 -42.73 41.35
C HIS A 438 28.05 -44.11 40.90
N GLU A 439 28.82 -44.78 41.75
CA GLU A 439 29.34 -46.11 41.51
C GLU A 439 29.00 -46.97 42.73
N ALA A 440 28.16 -47.98 42.53
CA ALA A 440 27.67 -48.85 43.60
C ALA A 440 27.80 -50.32 43.19
N VAL A 441 28.17 -51.18 44.14
CA VAL A 441 28.37 -52.61 43.88
C VAL A 441 27.77 -53.45 45.01
N ASN A 442 27.18 -54.59 44.66
CA ASN A 442 26.74 -55.60 45.61
C ASN A 442 27.67 -56.82 45.55
N ASP A 443 28.16 -57.28 46.69
CA ASP A 443 28.89 -58.55 46.78
C ASP A 443 27.95 -59.72 47.10
N TYR A 444 27.78 -60.62 46.13
CA TYR A 444 26.99 -61.85 46.28
C TYR A 444 27.83 -63.06 46.74
N THR A 445 29.18 -62.95 46.80
CA THR A 445 30.11 -64.06 47.10
C THR A 445 30.26 -64.40 48.58
N ARG A 446 29.49 -63.75 49.48
CA ARG A 446 29.51 -63.95 50.95
C ARG A 446 30.85 -63.69 51.65
N GLN A 447 31.76 -62.97 51.01
CA GLN A 447 32.95 -62.43 51.67
C GLN A 447 32.65 -60.99 52.09
N ASN A 448 33.11 -60.53 53.26
CA ASN A 448 32.94 -59.14 53.66
C ASN A 448 33.66 -58.25 52.64
N ALA A 449 32.87 -57.62 51.77
CA ALA A 449 33.33 -56.69 50.76
C ALA A 449 33.90 -55.40 51.37
N GLY A 450 34.72 -54.69 50.59
CA GLY A 450 35.13 -53.31 50.88
C GLY A 450 33.97 -52.31 50.78
N THR A 451 34.28 -51.03 50.60
CA THR A 451 33.29 -49.95 50.59
C THR A 451 32.34 -50.06 49.38
N PRO A 452 31.02 -50.27 49.57
CA PRO A 452 30.09 -50.65 48.49
C PRO A 452 29.70 -49.50 47.55
N TYR A 453 30.20 -48.29 47.80
CA TYR A 453 29.79 -47.08 47.12
C TYR A 453 30.92 -46.06 47.01
N ARG A 454 30.93 -45.33 45.90
CA ARG A 454 31.77 -44.15 45.67
C ARG A 454 31.08 -43.18 44.72
N ASN A 455 31.38 -41.89 44.84
CA ASN A 455 30.98 -40.90 43.85
C ASN A 455 32.13 -40.00 43.42
N THR A 456 32.08 -39.57 42.16
CA THR A 456 32.90 -38.48 41.62
C THR A 456 32.00 -37.38 41.11
N PHE A 457 32.41 -36.13 41.20
CA PHE A 457 31.56 -35.02 40.79
C PHE A 457 32.37 -33.84 40.29
N THR A 458 31.74 -33.03 39.45
CA THR A 458 32.23 -31.72 39.05
C THR A 458 31.32 -30.65 39.62
N CYS A 459 31.89 -29.63 40.23
CA CYS A 459 31.16 -28.49 40.77
C CYS A 459 31.83 -27.15 40.40
N LEU A 460 31.07 -26.08 40.57
CA LEU A 460 31.55 -24.71 40.49
C LEU A 460 31.17 -23.93 41.75
N PRO A 461 31.87 -22.85 42.10
CA PRO A 461 31.41 -21.94 43.14
C PRO A 461 30.02 -21.41 42.81
N GLU A 462 29.11 -21.34 43.80
CA GLU A 462 27.73 -20.86 43.59
C GLU A 462 27.69 -19.45 42.97
N THR A 463 28.68 -18.62 43.30
CA THR A 463 28.78 -17.22 42.86
C THR A 463 29.15 -17.06 41.39
N VAL A 464 29.57 -18.11 40.69
CA VAL A 464 29.88 -18.11 39.25
C VAL A 464 28.63 -18.56 38.50
N PRO A 465 27.93 -17.69 37.73
CA PRO A 465 26.71 -18.06 37.04
C PRO A 465 26.94 -19.23 36.08
N TYR A 466 26.13 -20.26 36.17
CA TYR A 466 26.17 -21.36 35.22
C TYR A 466 25.23 -21.08 34.03
N ARG A 467 25.77 -21.27 32.83
CA ARG A 467 25.02 -21.38 31.58
C ARG A 467 25.49 -22.62 30.84
N ALA A 468 24.55 -23.29 30.18
CA ALA A 468 24.90 -24.35 29.25
C ALA A 468 25.70 -23.75 28.08
N GLU A 469 26.75 -24.45 27.67
CA GLU A 469 27.40 -24.16 26.39
C GLU A 469 26.46 -24.53 25.24
N ARG A 470 26.54 -23.78 24.14
CA ARG A 470 25.74 -24.01 22.92
C ARG A 470 26.30 -25.19 22.11
N HIS A 471 26.14 -26.40 22.63
CA HIS A 471 26.62 -27.65 22.01
C HIS A 471 25.64 -28.20 20.98
N THR A 472 24.34 -27.96 21.18
CA THR A 472 23.32 -28.54 20.32
C THR A 472 23.25 -27.77 18.99
N PRO A 473 23.51 -28.42 17.84
CA PRO A 473 23.59 -27.72 16.56
C PRO A 473 22.23 -27.13 16.18
N LYS A 474 22.21 -25.84 15.79
CA LYS A 474 21.04 -25.23 15.16
C LYS A 474 20.90 -25.79 13.73
N PRO A 475 19.70 -26.19 13.29
CA PRO A 475 19.49 -26.64 11.91
C PRO A 475 19.84 -25.55 10.89
N TYR A 476 20.25 -25.98 9.69
CA TYR A 476 20.71 -25.12 8.61
C TYR A 476 19.99 -25.44 7.29
N MET A 477 19.42 -24.42 6.65
CA MET A 477 18.80 -24.48 5.34
C MET A 477 19.86 -24.37 4.25
N GLN A 478 20.23 -25.51 3.66
CA GLN A 478 21.30 -25.58 2.64
C GLN A 478 20.99 -24.82 1.34
N GLY A 479 19.73 -24.47 1.10
CA GLY A 479 19.31 -23.81 -0.13
C GLY A 479 17.93 -23.18 0.00
N THR A 480 17.33 -22.85 -1.14
CA THR A 480 15.99 -22.31 -1.18
C THR A 480 14.93 -23.40 -1.02
N GLN A 481 13.74 -22.99 -0.59
CA GLN A 481 12.56 -23.84 -0.50
C GLN A 481 11.40 -23.18 -1.23
N ALA A 482 10.49 -23.98 -1.79
CA ALA A 482 9.23 -23.48 -2.30
C ALA A 482 8.21 -23.33 -1.16
N ALA A 483 7.36 -22.32 -1.26
CA ALA A 483 6.24 -22.10 -0.36
C ALA A 483 5.06 -21.49 -1.15
N ILE A 484 3.86 -21.59 -0.61
CA ILE A 484 2.68 -20.92 -1.17
C ILE A 484 2.32 -19.70 -0.33
N VAL A 485 1.93 -18.62 -0.98
CA VAL A 485 1.48 -17.41 -0.31
C VAL A 485 0.09 -17.66 0.29
N VAL A 486 -0.11 -17.28 1.55
CA VAL A 486 -1.36 -17.52 2.30
C VAL A 486 -1.88 -16.26 2.97
N GLY A 487 -3.16 -16.26 3.28
CA GLY A 487 -3.84 -15.15 3.94
C GLY A 487 -5.28 -15.49 4.31
N PRO A 488 -6.01 -14.53 4.90
CA PRO A 488 -7.37 -14.74 5.36
C PRO A 488 -8.30 -15.22 4.25
N LYS A 489 -9.28 -16.05 4.62
CA LYS A 489 -10.28 -16.57 3.68
C LYS A 489 -11.03 -15.42 2.99
N GLY A 490 -11.14 -15.50 1.66
CA GLY A 490 -11.86 -14.51 0.83
C GLY A 490 -10.99 -13.35 0.34
N GLU A 491 -9.73 -13.27 0.78
CA GLU A 491 -8.76 -12.33 0.23
C GLU A 491 -7.95 -12.94 -0.93
N GLU A 492 -7.53 -12.09 -1.87
CA GLU A 492 -6.58 -12.46 -2.92
C GLU A 492 -5.16 -11.95 -2.62
N ILE A 493 -5.04 -10.91 -1.80
CA ILE A 493 -3.78 -10.23 -1.47
C ILE A 493 -3.76 -10.01 0.04
N TYR A 494 -2.72 -10.48 0.72
CA TYR A 494 -2.50 -10.25 2.14
C TYR A 494 -1.07 -9.83 2.39
N THR A 495 -0.90 -8.53 2.68
CA THR A 495 0.40 -7.87 2.79
C THR A 495 0.32 -6.73 3.80
N ASP A 496 1.45 -6.43 4.43
CA ASP A 496 1.66 -5.24 5.26
C ASP A 496 2.40 -4.10 4.52
N GLY A 497 2.43 -4.19 3.18
CA GLY A 497 3.01 -3.18 2.28
C GLY A 497 4.16 -3.71 1.43
N SER A 498 4.95 -4.65 1.97
CA SER A 498 6.08 -5.25 1.22
C SER A 498 6.39 -6.70 1.58
N ARG A 499 5.74 -7.24 2.62
CA ARG A 499 5.89 -8.62 3.07
C ARG A 499 4.60 -9.38 2.83
N VAL A 500 4.70 -10.70 2.73
CA VAL A 500 3.54 -11.61 2.67
C VAL A 500 3.74 -12.73 3.67
N LYS A 501 2.68 -13.48 3.93
CA LYS A 501 2.78 -14.71 4.70
C LYS A 501 2.76 -15.92 3.78
N VAL A 502 3.43 -16.97 4.20
CA VAL A 502 3.62 -18.17 3.40
C VAL A 502 3.30 -19.41 4.22
N HIS A 503 2.98 -20.48 3.51
CA HIS A 503 2.92 -21.82 4.05
C HIS A 503 3.99 -22.66 3.36
N PHE A 504 4.91 -23.18 4.15
CA PHE A 504 5.93 -24.10 3.67
C PHE A 504 5.35 -25.50 3.50
N PHE A 505 5.73 -26.21 2.44
CA PHE A 505 5.18 -27.55 2.17
C PHE A 505 5.51 -28.62 3.23
N TRP A 506 6.52 -28.37 4.06
CA TRP A 506 6.86 -29.25 5.18
C TRP A 506 6.08 -28.90 6.47
N ASP A 507 5.35 -27.78 6.52
CA ASP A 507 4.53 -27.43 7.68
C ASP A 507 3.22 -28.22 7.65
N ARG A 508 3.12 -29.22 8.52
CA ARG A 508 1.94 -30.09 8.63
C ARG A 508 0.83 -29.52 9.50
N ARG A 509 1.09 -28.43 10.24
CA ARG A 509 0.18 -27.85 11.24
C ARG A 509 -0.41 -26.51 10.80
N GLY A 510 0.11 -25.92 9.72
CA GLY A 510 -0.44 -24.72 9.08
C GLY A 510 -1.88 -24.90 8.61
N LYS A 511 -2.65 -23.80 8.64
CA LYS A 511 -4.09 -23.77 8.30
C LYS A 511 -4.37 -23.10 6.96
N LEU A 512 -3.34 -22.58 6.29
CA LEU A 512 -3.43 -21.81 5.06
C LEU A 512 -4.25 -20.51 5.20
N ASP A 513 -4.44 -20.02 6.42
CA ASP A 513 -5.30 -18.88 6.74
C ASP A 513 -4.54 -17.55 6.97
N GLY A 514 -3.22 -17.57 6.78
CA GLY A 514 -2.35 -16.43 7.09
C GLY A 514 -1.82 -16.41 8.53
N ASN A 515 -1.97 -17.47 9.32
CA ASN A 515 -1.32 -17.58 10.63
C ASN A 515 -0.12 -18.54 10.63
N ASP A 516 0.18 -19.16 9.50
CA ASP A 516 1.19 -20.22 9.36
C ASP A 516 2.64 -19.72 9.50
N SER A 517 2.91 -18.46 9.11
CA SER A 517 4.24 -17.86 9.20
C SER A 517 4.24 -16.44 9.76
N MET A 518 5.44 -15.96 10.09
CA MET A 518 5.72 -14.54 10.23
C MET A 518 5.57 -13.80 8.89
N TRP A 519 5.67 -12.47 8.93
CA TRP A 519 5.78 -11.66 7.72
C TRP A 519 7.13 -11.85 7.03
N VAL A 520 7.11 -12.40 5.82
CA VAL A 520 8.31 -12.71 5.03
C VAL A 520 8.54 -11.62 3.99
N ARG A 521 9.74 -11.03 3.98
CA ARG A 521 10.13 -10.02 2.98
C ARG A 521 10.15 -10.59 1.57
N VAL A 522 9.76 -9.77 0.60
CA VAL A 522 9.76 -10.14 -0.82
C VAL A 522 10.80 -9.33 -1.56
N SER A 523 11.76 -10.02 -2.18
CA SER A 523 12.68 -9.46 -3.15
C SER A 523 11.89 -8.84 -4.30
N GLN A 524 12.22 -7.58 -4.62
CA GLN A 524 11.59 -6.83 -5.69
C GLN A 524 12.55 -6.72 -6.88
N PRO A 525 12.03 -6.56 -8.12
CA PRO A 525 12.89 -6.38 -9.30
C PRO A 525 13.86 -5.20 -9.17
N TRP A 526 13.44 -4.13 -8.48
CA TRP A 526 14.27 -2.97 -8.18
C TRP A 526 13.70 -2.25 -6.95
N ALA A 527 14.51 -1.98 -5.92
CA ALA A 527 14.03 -1.34 -4.68
C ALA A 527 14.95 -0.18 -4.26
N GLY A 528 14.38 1.02 -4.16
CA GLY A 528 15.03 2.23 -3.67
C GLY A 528 14.16 2.98 -2.64
N ASN A 529 14.68 4.08 -2.10
CA ASN A 529 13.97 4.89 -1.10
C ASN A 529 12.81 5.68 -1.73
N GLY A 530 11.62 5.09 -1.74
CA GLY A 530 10.40 5.70 -2.32
C GLY A 530 10.25 5.52 -3.84
N TRP A 531 11.04 4.64 -4.46
CA TRP A 531 11.02 4.37 -5.89
C TRP A 531 11.47 2.93 -6.18
N GLY A 532 11.09 2.38 -7.34
CA GLY A 532 11.43 1.01 -7.75
C GLY A 532 10.28 0.26 -8.40
N GLY A 533 10.45 -1.04 -8.61
CA GLY A 533 9.41 -1.97 -9.02
C GLY A 533 8.77 -2.64 -7.80
N SER A 534 7.45 -2.80 -7.80
CA SER A 534 6.75 -3.56 -6.78
C SER A 534 5.72 -4.49 -7.42
N ALA A 535 5.92 -5.78 -7.22
CA ALA A 535 4.89 -6.78 -7.45
C ALA A 535 4.73 -7.52 -6.13
N ILE A 536 3.54 -7.60 -5.56
CA ILE A 536 3.31 -8.37 -4.34
C ILE A 536 2.78 -9.75 -4.73
N PRO A 537 3.35 -10.86 -4.21
CA PRO A 537 2.81 -12.20 -4.43
C PRO A 537 1.37 -12.27 -3.90
N ARG A 538 0.47 -12.88 -4.68
CA ARG A 538 -0.94 -13.07 -4.29
C ARG A 538 -1.14 -14.42 -3.60
N ILE A 539 -2.18 -14.51 -2.76
CA ILE A 539 -2.55 -15.76 -2.09
C ILE A 539 -2.73 -16.88 -3.14
N GLY A 540 -2.16 -18.04 -2.85
CA GLY A 540 -2.13 -19.21 -3.75
C GLY A 540 -0.97 -19.24 -4.74
N GLN A 541 -0.19 -18.16 -4.88
CA GLN A 541 1.00 -18.17 -5.74
C GLN A 541 2.17 -18.87 -5.06
N GLU A 542 2.95 -19.60 -5.86
CA GLU A 542 4.18 -20.25 -5.41
C GLU A 542 5.36 -19.27 -5.45
N VAL A 543 6.12 -19.26 -4.36
CA VAL A 543 7.30 -18.41 -4.16
C VAL A 543 8.51 -19.25 -3.76
N ILE A 544 9.69 -18.74 -4.11
CA ILE A 544 10.97 -19.32 -3.70
C ILE A 544 11.50 -18.53 -2.51
N VAL A 545 11.70 -19.22 -1.39
CA VAL A 545 12.14 -18.67 -0.12
C VAL A 545 13.60 -19.08 0.13
N ALA A 546 14.48 -18.09 0.29
CA ALA A 546 15.81 -18.26 0.84
C ALA A 546 15.80 -18.00 2.35
N PHE A 547 16.88 -18.36 3.02
CA PHE A 547 17.05 -18.22 4.46
C PHE A 547 18.38 -17.52 4.72
N ASN A 548 18.35 -16.35 5.36
CA ASN A 548 19.57 -15.56 5.58
C ASN A 548 20.54 -16.34 6.48
N GLU A 549 21.81 -16.44 6.09
CA GLU A 549 22.81 -17.32 6.75
C GLU A 549 22.35 -18.78 6.89
N GLY A 550 21.41 -19.24 6.05
CA GLY A 550 20.79 -20.56 6.16
C GLY A 550 19.92 -20.75 7.40
N ASP A 551 19.57 -19.69 8.12
CA ASP A 551 18.80 -19.78 9.36
C ASP A 551 17.31 -20.02 9.08
N PRO A 552 16.72 -21.16 9.49
CA PRO A 552 15.29 -21.44 9.33
C PRO A 552 14.37 -20.36 9.91
N ASP A 553 14.85 -19.61 10.91
CA ASP A 553 14.09 -18.55 11.58
C ASP A 553 14.07 -17.23 10.79
N ASN A 554 14.88 -17.08 9.73
CA ASN A 554 15.02 -15.84 8.96
C ASN A 554 14.75 -16.03 7.45
N PRO A 555 13.49 -16.31 7.06
CA PRO A 555 13.10 -16.48 5.67
C PRO A 555 13.03 -15.15 4.89
N VAL A 556 13.33 -15.20 3.60
CA VAL A 556 13.14 -14.11 2.62
C VAL A 556 12.73 -14.70 1.26
N ILE A 557 11.66 -14.18 0.66
CA ILE A 557 11.24 -14.57 -0.68
C ILE A 557 12.19 -13.93 -1.69
N VAL A 558 12.83 -14.75 -2.52
CA VAL A 558 13.82 -14.32 -3.53
C VAL A 558 13.34 -14.52 -4.96
N GLY A 559 12.24 -15.24 -5.17
CA GLY A 559 11.74 -15.53 -6.51
C GLY A 559 10.30 -16.02 -6.53
N ARG A 560 9.81 -16.25 -7.74
CA ARG A 560 8.48 -16.80 -8.04
C ARG A 560 8.60 -17.79 -9.17
N VAL A 561 7.73 -18.78 -9.15
CA VAL A 561 7.67 -19.80 -10.21
C VAL A 561 6.23 -20.03 -10.61
N PHE A 562 6.04 -20.32 -11.90
CA PHE A 562 4.79 -20.89 -12.39
C PHE A 562 4.76 -22.39 -12.08
N ASN A 563 3.57 -22.95 -11.92
CA ASN A 563 3.37 -24.37 -11.68
C ASN A 563 2.15 -24.89 -12.47
N GLY A 564 1.80 -26.17 -12.29
CA GLY A 564 0.71 -26.80 -13.03
C GLY A 564 -0.68 -26.18 -12.77
N ALA A 565 -0.87 -25.50 -11.64
CA ALA A 565 -2.12 -24.80 -11.32
C ALA A 565 -2.09 -23.32 -11.77
N ALA A 566 -0.93 -22.68 -11.67
CA ALA A 566 -0.69 -21.30 -12.06
C ALA A 566 0.32 -21.25 -13.22
N GLY A 567 -0.17 -21.41 -14.45
CA GLY A 567 0.66 -21.50 -15.64
C GLY A 567 1.21 -20.15 -16.13
N ASN A 568 2.29 -20.21 -16.91
CA ASN A 568 2.84 -19.06 -17.62
C ASN A 568 1.79 -18.52 -18.63
N PRO A 569 1.41 -17.22 -18.59
CA PRO A 569 0.44 -16.63 -19.52
C PRO A 569 0.83 -16.73 -21.01
N TYR A 570 2.11 -17.03 -21.31
CA TYR A 570 2.64 -17.15 -22.67
C TYR A 570 3.13 -18.57 -23.01
N HIS A 571 2.77 -19.58 -22.21
CA HIS A 571 3.27 -20.96 -22.37
C HIS A 571 3.12 -21.52 -23.80
N GLY A 572 2.05 -21.16 -24.53
CA GLY A 572 1.79 -21.64 -25.88
C GLY A 572 2.62 -21.01 -27.01
N THR A 573 3.56 -20.11 -26.69
CA THR A 573 4.33 -19.33 -27.68
C THR A 573 5.74 -19.88 -27.93
N ASN A 574 6.08 -21.05 -27.39
CA ASN A 574 7.41 -21.66 -27.49
C ASN A 574 8.57 -20.72 -27.09
N GLY A 575 8.31 -19.80 -26.15
CA GLY A 575 9.31 -18.83 -25.67
C GLY A 575 9.54 -17.62 -26.59
N GLN A 576 8.77 -17.47 -27.67
CA GLN A 576 8.88 -16.34 -28.61
C GLN A 576 8.11 -15.09 -28.15
N THR A 577 7.39 -15.18 -27.04
CA THR A 577 6.61 -14.08 -26.48
C THR A 577 6.95 -13.91 -25.00
N MET A 578 7.17 -12.66 -24.61
CA MET A 578 7.50 -12.28 -23.24
C MET A 578 6.75 -11.01 -22.82
N GLY A 579 6.65 -10.77 -21.52
CA GLY A 579 5.97 -9.57 -21.04
C GLY A 579 5.55 -9.66 -19.59
N ILE A 580 4.79 -8.65 -19.17
CA ILE A 580 4.21 -8.55 -17.83
C ILE A 580 2.71 -8.41 -17.99
N ARG A 581 1.96 -9.38 -17.47
CA ARG A 581 0.50 -9.36 -17.44
C ARG A 581 0.01 -9.35 -15.99
N SER A 582 -0.86 -8.41 -15.65
CA SER A 582 -1.49 -8.33 -14.33
C SER A 582 -2.83 -9.08 -14.29
N GLN A 583 -3.54 -9.00 -13.17
CA GLN A 583 -4.92 -9.44 -13.05
C GLN A 583 -5.70 -8.40 -12.22
N THR A 584 -6.89 -8.02 -12.66
CA THR A 584 -7.80 -7.18 -11.86
C THR A 584 -8.05 -7.84 -10.51
N HIS A 585 -7.81 -7.12 -9.42
CA HIS A 585 -8.08 -7.61 -8.07
C HIS A 585 -9.60 -7.76 -7.82
N LYS A 586 -10.04 -8.91 -7.32
CA LYS A 586 -11.45 -9.24 -7.06
C LYS A 586 -12.36 -8.97 -8.28
N GLY A 587 -11.83 -9.21 -9.49
CA GLY A 587 -12.52 -8.91 -10.74
C GLY A 587 -11.95 -9.65 -11.94
N LYS A 588 -12.52 -9.39 -13.12
CA LYS A 588 -12.05 -9.94 -14.41
C LYS A 588 -11.20 -8.90 -15.15
N GLY A 589 -10.29 -9.36 -16.01
CA GLY A 589 -9.45 -8.50 -16.85
C GLY A 589 -8.01 -8.37 -16.38
N PHE A 590 -7.20 -7.63 -17.16
CA PHE A 590 -5.75 -7.51 -16.96
C PHE A 590 -5.18 -6.27 -17.64
N ASN A 591 -4.06 -5.77 -17.12
CA ASN A 591 -3.16 -4.88 -17.86
C ASN A 591 -2.01 -5.72 -18.42
N GLU A 592 -1.47 -5.35 -19.58
CA GLU A 592 -0.39 -6.11 -20.22
C GLU A 592 0.57 -5.21 -21.00
N LEU A 593 1.86 -5.50 -20.85
CA LEU A 593 2.91 -5.11 -21.77
C LEU A 593 3.54 -6.39 -22.30
N ARG A 594 3.39 -6.65 -23.60
CA ARG A 594 3.85 -7.87 -24.26
C ARG A 594 4.73 -7.55 -25.46
N PHE A 595 5.75 -8.36 -25.64
CA PHE A 595 6.68 -8.35 -26.77
C PHE A 595 6.61 -9.72 -27.44
N SER A 596 6.34 -9.72 -28.75
CA SER A 596 6.44 -10.90 -29.61
C SER A 596 7.68 -10.75 -30.49
N ASP A 597 8.59 -11.72 -30.42
CA ASP A 597 9.83 -11.76 -31.21
C ASP A 597 9.74 -12.76 -32.38
N VAL A 598 8.51 -13.05 -32.84
CA VAL A 598 8.30 -13.88 -34.03
C VAL A 598 8.77 -13.12 -35.27
N ALA A 599 9.79 -13.62 -35.94
CA ALA A 599 10.41 -12.95 -37.09
C ALA A 599 9.39 -12.62 -38.20
N GLY A 600 9.33 -11.35 -38.61
CA GLY A 600 8.38 -10.84 -39.61
C GLY A 600 6.96 -10.61 -39.08
N ALA A 601 6.73 -10.86 -37.79
CA ALA A 601 5.48 -10.62 -37.07
C ALA A 601 5.76 -10.09 -35.66
N GLU A 602 6.84 -9.32 -35.51
CA GLU A 602 7.25 -8.70 -34.25
C GLU A 602 6.17 -7.72 -33.79
N GLU A 603 5.86 -7.71 -32.48
CA GLU A 603 4.80 -6.87 -31.93
C GLU A 603 5.16 -6.37 -30.54
N VAL A 604 4.90 -5.08 -30.31
CA VAL A 604 4.76 -4.51 -28.96
C VAL A 604 3.28 -4.26 -28.70
N PHE A 605 2.72 -4.95 -27.72
CA PHE A 605 1.31 -4.84 -27.34
C PHE A 605 1.18 -4.20 -25.96
N VAL A 606 0.39 -3.12 -25.89
CA VAL A 606 0.07 -2.40 -24.65
C VAL A 606 -1.44 -2.45 -24.45
N HIS A 607 -1.88 -3.08 -23.36
CA HIS A 607 -3.29 -3.17 -22.98
C HIS A 607 -3.52 -2.56 -21.60
N ALA A 608 -4.41 -1.57 -21.54
CA ALA A 608 -4.95 -1.02 -20.31
C ALA A 608 -6.39 -1.49 -20.13
N GLN A 609 -6.70 -2.13 -18.99
CA GLN A 609 -8.04 -2.62 -18.68
C GLN A 609 -9.07 -1.50 -18.52
N LYS A 610 -8.62 -0.29 -18.18
CA LYS A 610 -9.47 0.88 -17.97
C LYS A 610 -8.82 2.15 -18.52
N ASP A 611 -8.03 2.84 -17.71
CA ASP A 611 -7.44 4.13 -18.06
C ASP A 611 -5.96 3.94 -18.44
N LEU A 612 -5.50 4.58 -19.52
CA LEU A 612 -4.08 4.69 -19.88
C LEU A 612 -3.67 6.17 -19.83
N ASN A 613 -2.85 6.53 -18.85
CA ASN A 613 -2.32 7.88 -18.71
C ASN A 613 -0.84 7.91 -19.08
N ALA A 614 -0.45 8.78 -20.00
CA ALA A 614 0.93 9.04 -20.36
C ALA A 614 1.25 10.53 -20.16
N VAL A 615 2.28 10.83 -19.36
CA VAL A 615 2.72 12.20 -19.07
C VAL A 615 4.16 12.35 -19.50
N ILE A 616 4.40 13.13 -20.54
CA ILE A 616 5.72 13.46 -21.06
C ILE A 616 6.06 14.87 -20.59
N LYS A 617 7.22 15.03 -19.94
CA LYS A 617 7.64 16.30 -19.34
C LYS A 617 8.42 17.22 -20.27
N ASP A 618 8.93 16.68 -21.38
CA ASP A 618 9.70 17.43 -22.36
C ASP A 618 9.21 17.11 -23.77
N ASN A 619 9.85 16.18 -24.48
CA ASN A 619 9.53 15.88 -25.87
C ASN A 619 8.97 14.47 -26.08
N GLU A 620 7.94 14.36 -26.93
CA GLU A 620 7.42 13.08 -27.44
C GLU A 620 7.60 13.03 -28.97
N VAL A 621 8.27 11.99 -29.47
CA VAL A 621 8.45 11.75 -30.91
C VAL A 621 7.87 10.38 -31.27
N ARG A 622 7.09 10.32 -32.36
CA ARG A 622 6.55 9.07 -32.90
C ARG A 622 6.83 8.99 -34.40
N SER A 623 7.40 7.87 -34.84
CA SER A 623 7.68 7.57 -36.25
C SER A 623 7.10 6.21 -36.62
N VAL A 624 6.45 6.13 -37.78
CA VAL A 624 6.03 4.87 -38.42
C VAL A 624 6.68 4.88 -39.80
N GLU A 625 7.75 4.09 -39.96
CA GLU A 625 8.58 4.13 -41.17
C GLU A 625 7.94 3.39 -42.34
N ALA A 626 7.20 2.32 -42.05
CA ALA A 626 6.46 1.54 -43.01
C ALA A 626 5.09 1.13 -42.45
N GLY A 627 4.09 1.01 -43.31
CA GLY A 627 2.72 0.65 -42.93
C GLY A 627 1.86 1.85 -42.55
N ASN A 628 0.84 1.61 -41.72
CA ASN A 628 -0.21 2.58 -41.38
C ASN A 628 -0.27 2.87 -39.87
N ARG A 629 -0.72 4.08 -39.54
CA ARG A 629 -1.15 4.44 -38.17
C ARG A 629 -2.66 4.63 -38.17
N SER A 630 -3.36 3.88 -37.33
CA SER A 630 -4.80 4.03 -37.10
C SER A 630 -5.10 4.42 -35.66
N ILE A 631 -6.08 5.31 -35.48
CA ILE A 631 -6.63 5.70 -34.18
C ILE A 631 -8.13 5.48 -34.26
N THR A 632 -8.72 4.86 -33.24
CA THR A 632 -10.16 4.61 -33.20
C THR A 632 -10.67 4.84 -31.79
N VAL A 633 -11.61 5.78 -31.65
CA VAL A 633 -12.38 6.01 -30.42
C VAL A 633 -13.78 5.46 -30.66
N HIS A 634 -14.09 4.29 -30.11
CA HIS A 634 -15.40 3.66 -30.30
C HIS A 634 -16.54 4.44 -29.66
N LYS A 635 -16.28 5.07 -28.52
CA LYS A 635 -17.25 5.87 -27.76
C LYS A 635 -16.52 6.94 -26.96
N GLY A 636 -17.08 8.15 -26.96
CA GLY A 636 -16.51 9.32 -26.28
C GLY A 636 -15.85 10.29 -27.26
N ASP A 637 -15.03 11.18 -26.73
CA ASP A 637 -14.46 12.30 -27.46
C ASP A 637 -12.95 12.18 -27.59
N GLU A 638 -12.39 12.74 -28.67
CA GLU A 638 -10.96 12.99 -28.82
C GLU A 638 -10.74 14.51 -28.82
N ALA A 639 -9.85 14.98 -27.94
CA ALA A 639 -9.50 16.39 -27.82
C ALA A 639 -8.00 16.57 -27.99
N LYS A 640 -7.60 17.59 -28.77
CA LYS A 640 -6.21 17.98 -28.97
C LYS A 640 -6.03 19.45 -28.64
N ASN A 641 -5.37 19.71 -27.52
CA ASN A 641 -5.12 21.06 -27.02
C ASN A 641 -3.63 21.39 -27.10
N ILE A 642 -3.29 22.46 -27.84
CA ILE A 642 -1.94 23.02 -27.91
C ILE A 642 -2.02 24.37 -27.18
N GLY A 643 -1.60 24.40 -25.92
CA GLY A 643 -1.66 25.63 -25.10
C GLY A 643 -0.73 26.74 -25.62
N GLN A 644 0.42 26.35 -26.18
CA GLN A 644 1.38 27.24 -26.81
C GLN A 644 2.05 26.53 -28.00
N GLY A 645 2.24 27.26 -29.11
CA GLY A 645 2.86 26.76 -30.33
C GLY A 645 1.87 26.58 -31.48
N SER A 646 2.24 25.76 -32.47
CA SER A 646 1.45 25.54 -33.68
C SER A 646 1.17 24.05 -33.92
N LEU A 647 0.10 23.77 -34.66
CA LEU A 647 -0.15 22.47 -35.25
C LEU A 647 0.15 22.55 -36.75
N THR A 648 1.11 21.74 -37.21
CA THR A 648 1.43 21.61 -38.63
C THR A 648 1.16 20.18 -39.09
N GLU A 649 0.49 20.02 -40.22
CA GLU A 649 0.23 18.74 -40.85
C GLU A 649 0.64 18.80 -42.32
N LYS A 650 1.53 17.90 -42.75
CA LYS A 650 1.96 17.77 -44.14
C LYS A 650 1.49 16.42 -44.68
N ILE A 651 0.50 16.44 -45.58
CA ILE A 651 -0.10 15.25 -46.17
C ILE A 651 0.25 15.19 -47.65
N ALA A 652 0.90 14.10 -48.09
CA ALA A 652 1.42 14.01 -49.45
C ALA A 652 0.36 13.72 -50.53
N LYS A 653 -0.76 13.07 -50.17
CA LYS A 653 -1.81 12.67 -51.12
C LYS A 653 -3.13 13.39 -50.87
N ALA A 654 -3.89 12.97 -49.87
CA ALA A 654 -5.24 13.48 -49.64
C ALA A 654 -5.55 13.62 -48.15
N ARG A 655 -6.33 14.65 -47.80
CA ARG A 655 -6.90 14.88 -46.48
C ARG A 655 -8.42 14.94 -46.61
N PHE A 656 -9.12 14.10 -45.86
CA PHE A 656 -10.58 14.07 -45.81
C PHE A 656 -11.07 14.32 -44.39
N THR A 657 -12.20 15.01 -44.27
CA THR A 657 -12.93 15.19 -43.02
C THR A 657 -14.40 14.87 -43.28
N THR A 658 -14.99 14.02 -42.46
CA THR A 658 -16.43 13.69 -42.51
C THR A 658 -16.98 13.80 -41.11
N ALA A 659 -17.99 14.66 -40.93
CA ALA A 659 -18.69 14.85 -39.67
C ALA A 659 -20.11 15.34 -39.96
N ASN A 660 -21.01 15.17 -38.99
CA ASN A 660 -22.36 15.76 -39.07
C ASN A 660 -22.31 17.30 -39.04
N SER A 661 -21.34 17.87 -38.32
CA SER A 661 -21.06 19.30 -38.29
C SER A 661 -19.55 19.53 -38.27
N VAL A 662 -19.09 20.53 -39.02
CA VAL A 662 -17.69 20.98 -39.04
C VAL A 662 -17.68 22.47 -38.75
N GLY A 663 -17.04 22.86 -37.65
CA GLY A 663 -16.81 24.25 -37.27
C GLY A 663 -15.33 24.60 -37.42
N VAL A 664 -15.04 25.69 -38.11
CA VAL A 664 -13.69 26.27 -38.16
C VAL A 664 -13.79 27.72 -37.73
N GLN A 665 -13.10 28.06 -36.65
CA GLN A 665 -13.04 29.42 -36.13
C GLN A 665 -11.59 29.84 -36.00
N ALA A 666 -11.28 31.03 -36.51
CA ALA A 666 -10.03 31.71 -36.19
C ALA A 666 -10.39 32.89 -35.29
N VAL A 667 -9.75 32.96 -34.13
CA VAL A 667 -9.96 34.01 -33.14
C VAL A 667 -8.71 34.88 -33.07
N SER A 668 -8.90 36.18 -32.90
CA SER A 668 -7.79 37.07 -32.57
C SER A 668 -7.32 36.82 -31.13
N GLY A 669 -6.02 36.95 -30.88
CA GLY A 669 -5.44 36.86 -29.54
C GLY A 669 -3.99 37.35 -29.53
N ASP A 670 -3.22 36.94 -28.52
CA ASP A 670 -1.83 37.37 -28.32
C ASP A 670 -0.91 37.01 -29.51
N ALA A 671 -1.27 35.99 -30.28
CA ALA A 671 -0.56 35.56 -31.48
C ALA A 671 -0.94 36.36 -32.76
N GLY A 672 -1.89 37.30 -32.67
CA GLY A 672 -2.31 38.16 -33.79
C GLY A 672 -3.80 38.01 -34.17
N PRO A 673 -4.21 38.53 -35.34
CA PRO A 673 -5.59 38.46 -35.81
C PRO A 673 -6.03 37.03 -36.16
N GLY A 674 -7.29 36.70 -35.88
CA GLY A 674 -7.87 35.42 -36.25
C GLY A 674 -8.06 35.33 -37.77
N THR A 675 -7.14 34.66 -38.46
CA THR A 675 -7.16 34.54 -39.92
C THR A 675 -7.40 33.09 -40.35
N GLN A 676 -8.31 32.87 -41.29
CA GLN A 676 -8.43 31.61 -42.04
C GLN A 676 -8.00 31.86 -43.48
N SER A 677 -7.08 31.04 -44.00
CA SER A 677 -6.61 31.15 -45.38
C SER A 677 -6.72 29.79 -46.07
N TYR A 678 -7.31 29.79 -47.26
CA TYR A 678 -7.42 28.63 -48.14
C TYR A 678 -6.68 28.97 -49.43
N GLN A 679 -5.67 28.18 -49.77
CA GLN A 679 -4.88 28.35 -50.99
C GLN A 679 -4.83 27.01 -51.71
N ALA A 680 -5.13 27.01 -53.01
CA ALA A 680 -4.97 25.87 -53.89
C ALA A 680 -4.35 26.33 -55.21
N THR A 681 -3.59 25.45 -55.85
CA THR A 681 -2.95 25.74 -57.15
C THR A 681 -3.91 25.59 -58.33
N ASP A 682 -4.87 24.67 -58.22
CA ASP A 682 -5.74 24.28 -59.33
C ASP A 682 -7.20 24.69 -59.12
N GLU A 683 -7.79 24.37 -57.97
CA GLU A 683 -9.21 24.62 -57.71
C GLU A 683 -9.53 24.68 -56.20
N ILE A 684 -10.44 25.58 -55.80
CA ILE A 684 -11.16 25.53 -54.52
C ILE A 684 -12.66 25.41 -54.83
N GLU A 685 -13.31 24.36 -54.35
CA GLU A 685 -14.76 24.15 -54.49
C GLU A 685 -15.45 24.15 -53.11
N HIS A 686 -16.49 24.97 -52.97
CA HIS A 686 -17.44 24.91 -51.87
C HIS A 686 -18.81 24.47 -52.39
N ARG A 687 -19.31 23.33 -51.92
CA ARG A 687 -20.52 22.69 -52.43
C ARG A 687 -21.54 22.40 -51.34
N VAL A 688 -22.79 22.73 -51.61
CA VAL A 688 -23.98 22.34 -50.83
C VAL A 688 -25.06 21.87 -51.79
N GLY A 689 -25.17 20.55 -52.00
CA GLY A 689 -26.07 19.97 -52.99
C GLY A 689 -25.82 20.53 -54.40
N ALA A 690 -26.83 21.19 -54.97
CA ALA A 690 -26.75 21.83 -56.29
C ALA A 690 -26.11 23.24 -56.27
N SER A 691 -25.89 23.83 -55.09
CA SER A 691 -25.18 25.11 -54.94
C SER A 691 -23.68 24.88 -54.91
N VAL A 692 -22.93 25.52 -55.80
CA VAL A 692 -21.47 25.35 -55.93
C VAL A 692 -20.81 26.70 -56.14
N VAL A 693 -19.73 26.95 -55.40
CA VAL A 693 -18.78 28.03 -55.64
C VAL A 693 -17.45 27.39 -56.01
N THR A 694 -16.93 27.70 -57.20
CA THR A 694 -15.65 27.17 -57.69
C THR A 694 -14.71 28.33 -57.99
N LEU A 695 -13.53 28.33 -57.37
CA LEU A 695 -12.44 29.26 -57.65
C LEU A 695 -11.34 28.51 -58.39
N LYS A 696 -10.97 29.02 -59.56
CA LYS A 696 -9.83 28.56 -60.37
C LYS A 696 -8.86 29.72 -60.60
N PRO A 697 -7.60 29.45 -61.01
CA PRO A 697 -6.64 30.50 -61.32
C PRO A 697 -7.13 31.55 -62.32
N ASP A 698 -8.04 31.19 -63.21
CA ASP A 698 -8.55 32.02 -64.30
C ASP A 698 -10.01 32.47 -64.13
N SER A 699 -10.73 31.94 -63.13
CA SER A 699 -12.18 32.16 -63.01
C SER A 699 -12.78 31.93 -61.62
N ILE A 700 -13.89 32.62 -61.35
CA ILE A 700 -14.78 32.37 -60.20
C ILE A 700 -16.14 32.00 -60.77
N LYS A 701 -16.65 30.82 -60.43
CA LYS A 701 -17.98 30.33 -60.84
C LYS A 701 -18.88 30.15 -59.63
N LEU A 702 -20.07 30.73 -59.68
CA LEU A 702 -21.19 30.48 -58.77
C LEU A 702 -22.25 29.72 -59.57
N SER A 703 -22.81 28.63 -59.06
CA SER A 703 -23.90 27.92 -59.72
C SER A 703 -24.92 27.36 -58.73
N HIS A 704 -26.18 27.34 -59.13
CA HIS A 704 -27.28 26.68 -58.41
C HIS A 704 -28.27 26.09 -59.42
N GLY A 705 -28.29 24.77 -59.53
CA GLY A 705 -29.12 24.09 -60.53
C GLY A 705 -28.75 24.51 -61.96
N ALA A 706 -29.70 25.11 -62.70
CA ALA A 706 -29.50 25.58 -64.07
C ALA A 706 -28.91 27.01 -64.15
N SER A 707 -28.81 27.75 -63.04
CA SER A 707 -28.32 29.13 -63.03
C SER A 707 -26.83 29.17 -62.70
N SER A 708 -26.07 30.06 -63.36
CA SER A 708 -24.65 30.27 -63.10
C SER A 708 -24.17 31.71 -63.34
N ILE A 709 -23.14 32.11 -62.60
CA ILE A 709 -22.37 33.34 -62.79
C ILE A 709 -20.91 32.94 -62.91
N ILE A 710 -20.23 33.37 -63.97
CA ILE A 710 -18.80 33.12 -64.19
C ILE A 710 -18.10 34.47 -64.33
N ILE A 711 -17.10 34.71 -63.49
CA ILE A 711 -16.20 35.87 -63.57
C ILE A 711 -14.85 35.36 -64.05
N ASN A 712 -14.32 35.92 -65.14
CA ASN A 712 -12.98 35.60 -65.64
C ASN A 712 -12.34 36.85 -66.28
N GLN A 713 -11.14 36.73 -66.87
CA GLN A 713 -10.46 37.85 -67.52
C GLN A 713 -11.26 38.49 -68.68
N SER A 714 -12.20 37.76 -69.28
CA SER A 714 -13.04 38.25 -70.39
C SER A 714 -14.30 38.98 -69.92
N GLY A 715 -14.68 38.89 -68.64
CA GLY A 715 -15.83 39.58 -68.07
C GLY A 715 -16.68 38.76 -67.10
N ILE A 716 -17.94 39.17 -66.91
CA ILE A 716 -18.95 38.52 -66.07
C ILE A 716 -20.04 37.92 -66.98
N PHE A 717 -20.18 36.59 -66.96
CA PHE A 717 -21.19 35.84 -67.70
C PHE A 717 -22.27 35.37 -66.73
N ILE A 718 -23.54 35.58 -67.06
CA ILE A 718 -24.69 35.16 -66.26
C ILE A 718 -25.59 34.34 -67.15
N ASP A 719 -25.93 33.13 -66.72
CA ASP A 719 -26.78 32.18 -67.45
C ASP A 719 -27.83 31.58 -66.49
N GLY A 720 -29.06 31.41 -66.93
CA GLY A 720 -30.14 30.87 -66.12
C GLY A 720 -31.53 31.06 -66.75
N PRO A 721 -32.56 30.35 -66.26
CA PRO A 721 -33.91 30.38 -66.84
C PRO A 721 -34.55 31.77 -66.88
N VAL A 722 -34.22 32.62 -65.90
CA VAL A 722 -34.62 34.02 -65.82
C VAL A 722 -33.43 34.83 -65.31
N ILE A 723 -33.01 35.85 -66.05
CA ILE A 723 -31.91 36.75 -65.70
C ILE A 723 -32.48 38.15 -65.51
N HIS A 724 -32.61 38.60 -64.26
CA HIS A 724 -32.96 39.98 -63.94
C HIS A 724 -31.70 40.80 -63.77
N LEU A 725 -31.34 41.55 -64.82
CA LEU A 725 -30.28 42.56 -64.77
C LEU A 725 -30.94 43.94 -64.75
N ASN A 726 -30.78 44.67 -63.65
CA ASN A 726 -31.14 46.10 -63.55
C ASN A 726 -32.61 46.46 -63.86
N GLN A 727 -33.59 45.57 -63.67
CA GLN A 727 -35.02 45.85 -63.92
C GLN A 727 -35.79 46.32 -62.67
N GLY A 728 -35.36 47.43 -62.08
CA GLY A 728 -36.18 48.22 -61.15
C GLY A 728 -36.58 49.53 -61.81
N LEU A 729 -37.89 49.80 -61.93
CA LEU A 729 -38.40 51.14 -62.23
C LEU A 729 -37.86 52.11 -61.18
N PHE A 730 -37.08 53.11 -61.61
CA PHE A 730 -36.62 54.20 -60.74
C PHE A 730 -37.79 55.13 -60.42
N VAL A 731 -38.57 54.72 -59.43
CA VAL A 731 -39.33 55.65 -58.58
C VAL A 731 -38.34 56.03 -57.49
N THR A 732 -38.03 57.32 -57.30
CA THR A 732 -37.15 57.67 -56.15
C THR A 732 -37.84 57.19 -54.87
N PRO A 733 -37.08 56.81 -53.81
CA PRO A 733 -37.69 56.39 -52.55
C PRO A 733 -38.76 57.37 -52.04
N GLU A 734 -38.59 58.66 -52.31
CA GLU A 734 -39.52 59.73 -51.98
C GLU A 734 -40.80 59.70 -52.85
N GLN A 735 -40.69 59.42 -54.14
CA GLN A 735 -41.86 59.31 -55.03
C GLN A 735 -42.69 58.03 -54.79
N ALA A 736 -42.02 56.92 -54.47
CA ALA A 736 -42.70 55.67 -54.10
C ALA A 736 -43.43 55.83 -52.76
N MET A 737 -42.77 56.49 -51.80
CA MET A 737 -43.35 56.83 -50.51
C MET A 737 -44.49 57.83 -50.62
N ALA A 738 -44.42 58.84 -51.48
CA ALA A 738 -45.51 59.79 -51.70
C ALA A 738 -46.79 59.11 -52.24
N ILE A 739 -46.64 58.18 -53.19
CA ILE A 739 -47.78 57.40 -53.73
C ILE A 739 -48.35 56.47 -52.65
N GLN A 740 -47.49 55.79 -51.88
CA GLN A 740 -47.92 54.92 -50.80
C GLN A 740 -48.64 55.71 -49.69
N TRP A 741 -48.10 56.87 -49.29
CA TRP A 741 -48.69 57.75 -48.28
C TRP A 741 -50.04 58.31 -48.74
N ALA A 742 -50.13 58.79 -49.99
CA ALA A 742 -51.39 59.30 -50.55
C ALA A 742 -52.49 58.22 -50.57
N ASN A 743 -52.16 56.99 -50.98
CA ASN A 743 -53.10 55.87 -50.97
C ASN A 743 -53.57 55.53 -49.55
N GLN A 744 -52.64 55.54 -48.60
CA GLN A 744 -52.92 55.22 -47.21
C GLN A 744 -53.80 56.29 -46.52
N GLN A 745 -53.54 57.58 -46.80
CA GLN A 745 -54.38 58.68 -46.32
C GLN A 745 -55.77 58.67 -46.97
N ALA A 746 -55.90 58.28 -48.24
CA ALA A 746 -57.20 58.14 -48.90
C ALA A 746 -58.07 57.06 -48.24
N ILE A 747 -57.48 55.92 -47.85
CA ILE A 747 -58.17 54.83 -47.13
C ILE A 747 -58.65 55.31 -45.75
N ILE A 748 -57.79 56.00 -45.00
CA ILE A 748 -58.13 56.58 -43.70
C ILE A 748 -59.27 57.61 -43.84
N ALA A 749 -59.20 58.49 -44.85
CA ALA A 749 -60.22 59.51 -45.09
C ALA A 749 -61.59 58.89 -45.42
N ALA A 750 -61.61 57.84 -46.25
CA ALA A 750 -62.82 57.08 -46.54
C ALA A 750 -63.42 56.42 -45.29
N GLY A 751 -62.57 55.85 -44.43
CA GLY A 751 -62.97 55.27 -43.14
C GLY A 751 -63.56 56.29 -42.17
N LEU A 752 -62.95 57.48 -42.05
CA LEU A 752 -63.45 58.56 -41.19
C LEU A 752 -64.77 59.17 -41.67
N ALA A 753 -65.02 59.14 -42.99
CA ALA A 753 -66.27 59.62 -43.59
C ALA A 753 -67.42 58.58 -43.50
N SER A 754 -67.14 57.35 -43.07
CA SER A 754 -68.16 56.32 -42.88
C SER A 754 -69.18 56.73 -41.81
N ALA A 755 -70.44 56.32 -41.96
CA ALA A 755 -71.47 56.53 -40.94
C ALA A 755 -71.40 55.52 -39.77
N ASP A 756 -70.61 54.44 -39.92
CA ASP A 756 -70.44 53.42 -38.88
C ASP A 756 -69.40 53.87 -37.84
N PRO A 757 -69.78 54.05 -36.55
CA PRO A 757 -68.86 54.43 -35.49
C PRO A 757 -67.67 53.46 -35.33
N LYS A 758 -67.81 52.18 -35.69
CA LYS A 758 -66.73 51.18 -35.66
C LYS A 758 -65.71 51.43 -36.76
N ILE A 759 -66.16 51.65 -38.00
CA ILE A 759 -65.28 51.99 -39.13
C ILE A 759 -64.58 53.33 -38.88
N GLN A 760 -65.29 54.32 -38.30
CA GLN A 760 -64.68 55.58 -37.89
C GLN A 760 -63.64 55.39 -36.76
N ALA A 761 -63.86 54.46 -35.84
CA ALA A 761 -62.89 54.14 -34.79
C ALA A 761 -61.66 53.44 -35.36
N GLU A 762 -61.83 52.48 -36.28
CA GLU A 762 -60.73 51.79 -36.97
C GLU A 762 -59.92 52.73 -37.86
N ALA A 763 -60.58 53.66 -38.56
CA ALA A 763 -59.90 54.68 -39.35
C ALA A 763 -59.10 55.66 -38.48
N ARG A 764 -59.64 56.05 -37.32
CA ARG A 764 -58.88 56.83 -36.32
C ARG A 764 -57.68 56.05 -35.80
N HIS A 765 -57.86 54.75 -35.52
CA HIS A 765 -56.78 53.88 -35.04
C HIS A 765 -55.67 53.72 -36.09
N LEU A 766 -56.03 53.41 -37.33
CA LEU A 766 -55.08 53.33 -38.44
C LEU A 766 -54.33 54.64 -38.65
N ARG A 767 -55.02 55.79 -38.61
CA ARG A 767 -54.37 57.10 -38.71
C ARG A 767 -53.29 57.30 -37.64
N GLU A 768 -53.55 56.85 -36.43
CA GLU A 768 -52.61 56.96 -35.31
C GLU A 768 -51.45 55.96 -35.44
N THR A 769 -51.71 54.73 -35.85
CA THR A 769 -50.67 53.71 -36.04
C THR A 769 -49.76 54.04 -37.23
N VAL A 770 -50.28 54.65 -38.30
CA VAL A 770 -49.49 55.14 -39.44
C VAL A 770 -48.59 56.32 -39.05
N LYS A 771 -49.10 57.25 -38.23
CA LYS A 771 -48.27 58.30 -37.63
C LYS A 771 -47.17 57.68 -36.77
N ALA A 772 -47.50 56.69 -35.95
CA ALA A 772 -46.53 56.01 -35.09
C ALA A 772 -45.47 55.24 -35.89
N GLN A 773 -45.82 54.63 -37.03
CA GLN A 773 -44.86 53.98 -37.92
C GLN A 773 -43.77 54.95 -38.39
N GLN A 774 -44.15 56.20 -38.71
CA GLN A 774 -43.18 57.24 -39.07
C GLN A 774 -42.35 57.71 -37.87
N MET A 775 -42.94 57.80 -36.68
CA MET A 775 -42.19 58.09 -35.46
C MET A 775 -41.17 56.99 -35.14
N ALA A 776 -41.50 55.71 -35.40
CA ALA A 776 -40.56 54.59 -35.25
C ALA A 776 -39.37 54.72 -36.22
N ALA A 777 -39.62 55.14 -37.47
CA ALA A 777 -38.56 55.39 -38.43
C ALA A 777 -37.59 56.50 -37.95
N LEU A 778 -38.11 57.57 -37.35
CA LEU A 778 -37.29 58.63 -36.75
C LEU A 778 -36.53 58.16 -35.49
N ALA A 779 -37.19 57.37 -34.63
CA ALA A 779 -36.57 56.76 -33.46
C ALA A 779 -35.47 55.74 -33.82
N ASN A 780 -35.50 55.17 -35.02
CA ASN A 780 -34.43 54.34 -35.55
C ASN A 780 -33.29 55.21 -36.13
N ALA A 781 -33.64 56.23 -36.93
CA ALA A 781 -32.68 57.11 -37.60
C ALA A 781 -31.77 57.86 -36.62
N VAL A 782 -32.27 58.20 -35.42
CA VAL A 782 -31.49 58.94 -34.42
C VAL A 782 -30.21 58.22 -33.96
N TYR A 783 -30.14 56.88 -34.08
CA TYR A 783 -28.93 56.10 -33.77
C TYR A 783 -27.79 56.34 -34.76
N THR A 784 -28.08 56.90 -35.94
CA THR A 784 -27.10 57.26 -36.98
C THR A 784 -27.14 58.77 -37.24
N PRO A 785 -26.26 59.56 -36.57
CA PRO A 785 -26.25 61.03 -36.67
C PRO A 785 -26.21 61.56 -38.11
N GLY A 786 -27.06 62.55 -38.41
CA GLY A 786 -27.09 63.23 -39.71
C GLY A 786 -27.88 62.50 -40.80
N THR A 787 -28.41 61.31 -40.54
CA THR A 787 -29.30 60.60 -41.47
C THR A 787 -30.74 61.04 -41.26
N ALA A 788 -31.59 60.92 -42.28
CA ALA A 788 -33.04 61.05 -42.18
C ALA A 788 -33.69 59.92 -42.99
N PRO A 789 -34.80 59.33 -42.51
CA PRO A 789 -35.55 58.37 -43.31
C PRO A 789 -36.22 59.06 -44.51
N PRO A 790 -36.61 58.30 -45.55
CA PRO A 790 -37.31 58.86 -46.71
C PRO A 790 -38.51 59.72 -46.30
N GLY A 791 -38.74 60.83 -47.01
CA GLY A 791 -39.79 61.81 -46.71
C GLY A 791 -39.48 62.77 -45.54
N TRP A 792 -38.38 62.58 -44.82
CA TRP A 792 -37.95 63.46 -43.73
C TRP A 792 -36.63 64.15 -44.05
N LYS A 793 -36.48 65.38 -43.57
CA LYS A 793 -35.23 66.14 -43.62
C LYS A 793 -34.67 66.36 -42.22
N ASN A 794 -33.41 66.02 -42.00
CA ASN A 794 -32.72 66.36 -40.77
C ASN A 794 -32.48 67.87 -40.70
N ILE A 795 -33.00 68.52 -39.65
CA ILE A 795 -32.89 69.97 -39.42
C ILE A 795 -32.13 70.28 -38.13
N SER A 796 -31.44 69.29 -37.56
CA SER A 796 -30.73 69.42 -36.27
C SER A 796 -29.63 70.48 -36.30
N ASP A 797 -29.02 70.73 -37.46
CA ASP A 797 -27.98 71.72 -37.67
C ASP A 797 -28.48 73.01 -38.35
N ASP A 798 -29.80 73.20 -38.48
CA ASP A 798 -30.42 74.39 -39.09
C ASP A 798 -30.97 75.34 -38.00
N PRO A 799 -30.23 76.40 -37.61
CA PRO A 799 -30.66 77.31 -36.55
C PRO A 799 -31.95 78.07 -36.89
N ALA A 800 -32.22 78.30 -38.18
CA ALA A 800 -33.42 79.02 -38.62
C ALA A 800 -34.67 78.15 -38.46
N ALA A 801 -34.57 76.87 -38.82
CA ALA A 801 -35.66 75.90 -38.65
C ALA A 801 -35.97 75.61 -37.17
N LEU A 802 -34.96 75.65 -36.29
CA LEU A 802 -35.09 75.33 -34.86
C LEU A 802 -35.58 76.49 -33.99
N LYS A 803 -35.30 77.74 -34.41
CA LYS A 803 -35.64 78.96 -33.66
C LYS A 803 -37.12 79.03 -33.25
N LYS A 804 -38.03 78.56 -34.11
CA LYS A 804 -39.49 78.55 -33.87
C LYS A 804 -39.92 77.65 -32.71
N PHE A 805 -39.04 76.74 -32.27
CA PHE A 805 -39.25 75.85 -31.13
C PHE A 805 -38.36 76.19 -29.93
N GLY A 806 -37.68 77.35 -29.95
CA GLY A 806 -36.76 77.76 -28.90
C GLY A 806 -35.47 76.93 -28.82
N LEU A 807 -35.19 76.10 -29.84
CA LEU A 807 -34.05 75.18 -29.87
C LEU A 807 -32.89 75.74 -30.70
N LYS A 808 -31.68 75.25 -30.42
CA LYS A 808 -30.46 75.49 -31.20
C LYS A 808 -29.71 74.16 -31.43
N PRO A 809 -28.83 74.06 -32.45
CA PRO A 809 -28.12 72.82 -32.75
C PRO A 809 -27.36 72.21 -31.56
N GLY A 810 -26.78 73.06 -30.70
CA GLY A 810 -26.08 72.62 -29.49
C GLY A 810 -26.96 71.99 -28.41
N ASP A 811 -28.29 72.06 -28.52
CA ASP A 811 -29.19 71.45 -27.54
C ASP A 811 -29.30 69.92 -27.72
N PHE A 812 -28.92 69.41 -28.88
CA PHE A 812 -29.11 68.01 -29.26
C PHE A 812 -27.95 67.07 -28.89
N LYS A 813 -26.91 67.61 -28.25
CA LYS A 813 -25.72 66.87 -27.81
C LYS A 813 -25.27 67.38 -26.44
N ILE A 814 -24.70 66.51 -25.63
CA ILE A 814 -23.95 66.90 -24.43
C ILE A 814 -22.47 66.58 -24.74
N PRO A 815 -21.55 67.57 -24.74
CA PRO A 815 -20.15 67.32 -25.05
C PRO A 815 -19.54 66.26 -24.14
N GLY A 816 -18.91 65.23 -24.72
CA GLY A 816 -18.22 64.18 -23.97
C GLY A 816 -19.11 63.04 -23.44
N SER A 817 -20.41 63.01 -23.79
CA SER A 817 -21.31 61.90 -23.45
C SER A 817 -21.90 61.22 -24.70
N ASN A 818 -22.56 60.06 -24.50
CA ASN A 818 -23.32 59.36 -25.54
C ASN A 818 -24.74 59.92 -25.77
N PHE A 819 -25.12 61.03 -25.11
CA PHE A 819 -26.43 61.67 -25.31
C PHE A 819 -26.57 62.16 -26.76
N GLY A 820 -27.68 61.79 -27.40
CA GLY A 820 -28.01 62.25 -28.74
C GLY A 820 -29.50 62.49 -28.90
N ALA A 821 -29.85 63.62 -29.51
CA ALA A 821 -31.17 63.88 -30.04
C ALA A 821 -31.04 64.48 -31.45
N GLN A 822 -32.10 64.43 -32.25
CA GLN A 822 -32.11 65.01 -33.60
C GLN A 822 -33.51 65.55 -33.91
N ALA A 823 -33.59 66.65 -34.66
CA ALA A 823 -34.83 67.23 -35.14
C ALA A 823 -35.02 66.99 -36.63
N TYR A 824 -36.26 66.67 -37.02
CA TYR A 824 -36.64 66.32 -38.38
C TYR A 824 -37.83 67.15 -38.83
N ALA A 825 -37.81 67.61 -40.08
CA ALA A 825 -38.95 68.24 -40.74
C ALA A 825 -39.54 67.27 -41.78
N PRO A 826 -40.88 67.12 -41.83
CA PRO A 826 -41.52 66.34 -42.88
C PRO A 826 -41.40 67.09 -44.22
N ASP A 827 -41.17 66.36 -45.31
CA ASP A 827 -41.22 66.91 -46.66
C ASP A 827 -42.70 67.07 -47.07
N PRO A 828 -43.18 68.31 -47.34
CA PRO A 828 -44.55 68.54 -47.80
C PRO A 828 -44.88 67.80 -49.10
N ALA A 829 -43.89 67.49 -49.95
CA ALA A 829 -44.10 66.73 -51.18
C ALA A 829 -44.48 65.26 -50.93
N VAL A 830 -44.17 64.73 -49.74
CA VAL A 830 -44.48 63.33 -49.36
C VAL A 830 -45.66 63.28 -48.41
N PHE A 831 -45.67 64.11 -47.38
CA PHE A 831 -46.64 64.02 -46.29
C PHE A 831 -47.78 65.05 -46.34
N GLY A 832 -47.73 66.04 -47.22
CA GLY A 832 -48.61 67.22 -47.16
C GLY A 832 -48.54 67.88 -45.77
N ASP A 833 -49.69 68.31 -45.23
CA ASP A 833 -49.79 68.92 -43.90
C ASP A 833 -50.09 67.92 -42.77
N SER A 834 -50.00 66.61 -43.05
CA SER A 834 -50.46 65.56 -42.12
C SER A 834 -49.45 65.19 -41.02
N MET A 835 -48.18 65.54 -41.20
CA MET A 835 -47.10 65.28 -40.24
C MET A 835 -46.53 66.59 -39.72
N LYS A 836 -46.10 66.59 -38.46
CA LYS A 836 -45.41 67.73 -37.83
C LYS A 836 -43.89 67.49 -37.81
N PRO A 837 -43.07 68.54 -37.73
CA PRO A 837 -41.67 68.41 -37.32
C PRO A 837 -41.56 67.59 -36.04
N ALA A 838 -40.50 66.80 -35.89
CA ALA A 838 -40.35 65.93 -34.73
C ALA A 838 -38.94 65.96 -34.14
N VAL A 839 -38.85 65.82 -32.82
CA VAL A 839 -37.59 65.64 -32.10
C VAL A 839 -37.49 64.18 -31.65
N ALA A 840 -36.45 63.48 -32.11
CA ALA A 840 -36.16 62.10 -31.72
C ALA A 840 -34.99 62.03 -30.74
N PHE A 841 -35.12 61.21 -29.69
CA PHE A 841 -34.07 60.96 -28.71
C PHE A 841 -33.45 59.57 -28.90
N LYS A 842 -32.12 59.51 -28.86
CA LYS A 842 -31.32 58.29 -28.98
C LYS A 842 -31.43 57.46 -27.71
N GLY A 843 -31.61 56.15 -27.87
CA GLY A 843 -31.60 55.18 -26.77
C GLY A 843 -30.29 54.43 -26.64
N THR A 844 -30.31 53.36 -25.85
CA THR A 844 -29.14 52.59 -25.43
C THR A 844 -28.46 51.85 -26.59
N GLN A 845 -27.15 52.03 -26.77
CA GLN A 845 -26.36 51.26 -27.77
C GLN A 845 -25.58 50.08 -27.17
N GLN A 846 -25.31 50.09 -25.86
CA GLN A 846 -24.61 49.03 -25.15
C GLN A 846 -25.39 48.67 -23.88
N LEU A 847 -25.72 47.39 -23.70
CA LEU A 847 -26.52 46.89 -22.57
C LEU A 847 -25.83 47.02 -21.19
N LEU A 848 -24.54 47.42 -21.14
CA LEU A 848 -23.79 47.76 -19.93
C LEU A 848 -22.89 48.97 -20.24
N GLY A 849 -23.13 50.11 -19.59
CA GLY A 849 -22.38 51.36 -19.81
C GLY A 849 -23.14 52.62 -19.37
N GLU A 850 -22.64 53.78 -19.79
CA GLU A 850 -23.10 55.14 -19.40
C GLU A 850 -24.62 55.35 -19.55
N ASP A 851 -25.25 54.75 -20.56
CA ASP A 851 -26.70 54.85 -20.83
C ASP A 851 -27.54 54.15 -19.73
N MET A 852 -27.07 53.01 -19.18
CA MET A 852 -27.77 52.28 -18.12
C MET A 852 -27.62 52.99 -16.77
N GLU A 853 -26.47 53.61 -16.52
CA GLU A 853 -26.24 54.46 -15.33
C GLU A 853 -27.20 55.65 -15.30
N ASN A 854 -27.40 56.33 -16.43
CA ASN A 854 -28.34 57.46 -16.52
C ASN A 854 -29.80 57.04 -16.33
N ASN A 855 -30.17 55.83 -16.77
CA ASN A 855 -31.52 55.29 -16.60
C ASN A 855 -31.79 54.86 -15.14
N LEU A 856 -30.81 54.22 -14.49
CA LEU A 856 -30.90 53.82 -13.08
C LEU A 856 -30.85 55.04 -12.15
N ALA A 857 -29.98 56.02 -12.43
CA ALA A 857 -29.82 57.23 -11.62
C ALA A 857 -31.15 57.99 -11.46
N GLN A 858 -31.91 58.23 -12.54
CA GLN A 858 -33.20 58.92 -12.42
C GLN A 858 -34.26 58.06 -11.72
N GLY A 859 -34.23 56.73 -11.90
CA GLY A 859 -35.18 55.80 -11.25
C GLY A 859 -35.05 55.73 -9.73
N ILE A 860 -33.90 56.15 -9.17
CA ILE A 860 -33.64 56.22 -7.73
C ILE A 860 -33.52 57.67 -7.21
N GLY A 861 -33.91 58.66 -8.01
CA GLY A 861 -33.92 60.08 -7.64
C GLY A 861 -32.56 60.78 -7.62
N MET A 862 -31.56 60.26 -8.34
CA MET A 862 -30.23 60.87 -8.52
C MET A 862 -30.12 61.65 -9.83
N ASP A 863 -29.15 62.57 -9.90
CA ASP A 863 -28.92 63.43 -11.06
C ASP A 863 -28.50 62.61 -12.30
N SER A 864 -29.25 62.76 -13.39
CA SER A 864 -29.05 62.17 -14.70
C SER A 864 -28.93 63.28 -15.77
N PRO A 865 -27.71 63.58 -16.26
CA PRO A 865 -27.48 64.62 -17.28
C PRO A 865 -28.35 64.46 -18.53
N TYR A 866 -28.75 63.23 -18.88
CA TYR A 866 -29.54 62.95 -20.09
C TYR A 866 -30.99 63.40 -19.91
N TYR A 867 -31.60 63.06 -18.76
CA TYR A 867 -32.95 63.52 -18.42
C TYR A 867 -32.99 65.03 -18.16
N GLY A 868 -31.94 65.60 -17.54
CA GLY A 868 -31.81 67.05 -17.38
C GLY A 868 -31.80 67.80 -18.71
N GLN A 869 -31.06 67.30 -19.71
CA GLN A 869 -31.06 67.90 -21.04
C GLN A 869 -32.39 67.69 -21.79
N ALA A 870 -33.04 66.54 -21.65
CA ALA A 870 -34.36 66.30 -22.23
C ALA A 870 -35.44 67.23 -21.64
N VAL A 871 -35.43 67.45 -20.32
CA VAL A 871 -36.31 68.42 -19.65
C VAL A 871 -36.00 69.85 -20.10
N SER A 872 -34.72 70.20 -20.29
CA SER A 872 -34.29 71.51 -20.83
C SER A 872 -34.83 71.76 -22.24
N ILE A 873 -34.75 70.76 -23.13
CA ILE A 873 -35.34 70.81 -24.48
C ILE A 873 -36.85 71.00 -24.37
N GLY A 874 -37.53 70.24 -23.51
CA GLY A 874 -38.97 70.36 -23.31
C GLY A 874 -39.41 71.74 -22.81
N LYS A 875 -38.69 72.31 -21.84
CA LYS A 875 -38.96 73.67 -21.33
C LYS A 875 -38.79 74.72 -22.43
N LYS A 876 -37.73 74.64 -23.26
CA LYS A 876 -37.53 75.55 -24.38
C LYS A 876 -38.68 75.51 -25.39
N ILE A 877 -39.17 74.31 -25.71
CA ILE A 877 -40.31 74.12 -26.61
C ILE A 877 -41.57 74.75 -26.03
N ARG A 878 -41.84 74.58 -24.73
CA ARG A 878 -42.98 75.21 -24.05
C ARG A 878 -42.84 76.73 -24.04
N ASP A 879 -41.69 77.22 -23.61
CA ASP A 879 -41.45 78.65 -23.39
C ASP A 879 -41.44 79.42 -24.73
N SER A 880 -41.16 78.74 -25.85
CA SER A 880 -41.30 79.30 -27.20
C SER A 880 -42.73 79.23 -27.76
N GLY A 881 -43.68 78.60 -27.05
CA GLY A 881 -45.02 78.28 -27.57
C GLY A 881 -45.04 77.19 -28.65
N GLY A 882 -43.96 76.44 -28.81
CA GLY A 882 -43.76 75.48 -29.90
C GLY A 882 -44.37 74.09 -29.68
N ALA A 883 -44.96 73.83 -28.52
CA ALA A 883 -45.41 72.49 -28.10
C ALA A 883 -46.48 71.87 -29.02
N GLU A 884 -47.42 72.64 -29.55
CA GLU A 884 -48.43 72.13 -30.49
C GLU A 884 -47.86 71.91 -31.91
N GLY A 885 -46.72 72.52 -32.23
CA GLY A 885 -46.13 72.56 -33.57
C GLY A 885 -45.14 71.44 -33.87
N LEU A 886 -44.88 70.52 -32.93
CA LEU A 886 -43.96 69.41 -33.12
C LEU A 886 -44.39 68.14 -32.37
N ASP A 887 -43.87 66.99 -32.79
CA ASP A 887 -44.00 65.70 -32.10
C ASP A 887 -42.66 65.26 -31.48
N ILE A 888 -42.71 64.44 -30.43
CA ILE A 888 -41.51 63.89 -29.77
C ILE A 888 -41.50 62.37 -29.88
N THR A 889 -40.33 61.78 -30.12
CA THR A 889 -40.20 60.32 -30.20
C THR A 889 -38.88 59.78 -29.66
N GLY A 890 -38.83 58.49 -29.38
CA GLY A 890 -37.62 57.82 -28.90
C GLY A 890 -37.85 56.35 -28.59
N HIS A 891 -36.75 55.60 -28.54
CA HIS A 891 -36.73 54.16 -28.28
C HIS A 891 -35.92 53.82 -27.03
N SER A 892 -36.33 52.84 -26.23
CA SER A 892 -35.60 52.40 -25.03
C SER A 892 -35.34 53.60 -24.08
N LEU A 893 -34.10 53.85 -23.63
CA LEU A 893 -33.76 55.06 -22.87
C LEU A 893 -34.26 56.34 -23.55
N GLY A 894 -34.12 56.44 -24.87
CA GLY A 894 -34.60 57.57 -25.66
C GLY A 894 -36.12 57.76 -25.57
N GLY A 895 -36.87 56.68 -25.36
CA GLY A 895 -38.31 56.73 -25.09
C GLY A 895 -38.63 57.40 -23.74
N GLY A 896 -37.84 57.10 -22.69
CA GLY A 896 -37.96 57.76 -21.39
C GLY A 896 -37.59 59.25 -21.46
N LEU A 897 -36.54 59.60 -22.19
CA LEU A 897 -36.15 60.99 -22.47
C LEU A 897 -37.23 61.75 -23.25
N ALA A 898 -37.82 61.11 -24.26
CA ALA A 898 -38.93 61.64 -25.03
C ALA A 898 -40.16 61.92 -24.16
N ALA A 899 -40.50 61.01 -23.25
CA ALA A 899 -41.58 61.21 -22.30
C ALA A 899 -41.31 62.39 -21.34
N ALA A 900 -40.07 62.52 -20.85
CA ALA A 900 -39.68 63.62 -19.98
C ALA A 900 -39.75 64.98 -20.70
N ALA A 901 -39.28 65.05 -21.95
CA ALA A 901 -39.37 66.24 -22.78
C ALA A 901 -40.83 66.60 -23.13
N ALA A 902 -41.68 65.60 -23.38
CA ALA A 902 -43.10 65.78 -23.65
C ALA A 902 -43.86 66.31 -22.43
N GLN A 903 -43.69 65.70 -21.27
CA GLN A 903 -44.28 66.20 -20.03
C GLN A 903 -43.70 67.55 -19.59
N SER A 904 -42.50 67.92 -20.03
CA SER A 904 -41.95 69.26 -19.76
C SER A 904 -42.43 70.33 -20.75
N SER A 905 -42.83 69.92 -21.95
CA SER A 905 -43.23 70.81 -23.05
C SER A 905 -44.74 70.99 -23.22
N GLY A 906 -45.51 69.92 -22.99
CA GLY A 906 -46.90 69.78 -23.45
C GLY A 906 -47.04 69.20 -24.87
N ALA A 907 -45.93 68.89 -25.56
CA ALA A 907 -45.97 68.30 -26.90
C ALA A 907 -46.42 66.83 -26.86
N SER A 908 -47.02 66.35 -27.96
CA SER A 908 -47.36 64.93 -28.09
C SER A 908 -46.12 64.06 -28.29
N ALA A 909 -46.11 62.86 -27.68
CA ALA A 909 -45.03 61.91 -27.87
C ALA A 909 -45.50 60.51 -28.28
N THR A 910 -44.73 59.90 -29.17
CA THR A 910 -44.86 58.49 -29.53
C THR A 910 -43.55 57.78 -29.24
N THR A 911 -43.58 56.82 -28.34
CA THR A 911 -42.38 56.16 -27.80
C THR A 911 -42.44 54.66 -28.06
N PHE A 912 -41.28 54.00 -28.09
CA PHE A 912 -41.16 52.59 -28.45
C PHE A 912 -40.29 51.82 -27.46
N ASN A 913 -40.80 50.68 -26.96
CA ASN A 913 -40.15 49.88 -25.90
C ASN A 913 -39.49 50.78 -24.84
N ALA A 914 -40.21 51.81 -24.39
CA ALA A 914 -39.61 52.94 -23.70
C ALA A 914 -39.16 52.58 -22.28
N ALA A 915 -38.02 53.13 -21.86
CA ALA A 915 -37.66 53.16 -20.45
C ALA A 915 -38.65 54.02 -19.65
N GLY A 916 -38.83 53.68 -18.38
CA GLY A 916 -39.73 54.42 -17.51
C GLY A 916 -39.21 55.79 -17.09
N LEU A 917 -40.14 56.61 -16.64
CA LEU A 917 -39.87 57.97 -16.13
C LEU A 917 -40.42 58.06 -14.71
N ASP A 918 -39.57 58.42 -13.75
CA ASP A 918 -40.00 58.58 -12.36
C ASP A 918 -40.80 59.89 -12.20
N SER A 919 -41.80 59.85 -11.32
CA SER A 919 -42.70 60.99 -11.08
C SER A 919 -41.99 62.24 -10.53
N GLY A 920 -40.83 62.09 -9.86
CA GLY A 920 -40.04 63.18 -9.29
C GLY A 920 -39.04 63.81 -10.27
N THR A 921 -38.70 63.14 -11.37
CA THR A 921 -37.60 63.54 -12.25
C THR A 921 -37.78 64.91 -12.90
N LEU A 922 -39.01 65.26 -13.30
CA LEU A 922 -39.29 66.58 -13.85
C LEU A 922 -39.07 67.70 -12.81
N GLY A 923 -39.50 67.45 -11.58
CA GLY A 923 -39.34 68.37 -10.46
C GLY A 923 -37.87 68.62 -10.13
N MET A 924 -37.05 67.57 -10.20
CA MET A 924 -35.59 67.66 -9.97
C MET A 924 -34.90 68.67 -10.91
N TYR A 925 -35.38 68.80 -12.14
CA TYR A 925 -34.86 69.76 -13.15
C TYR A 925 -35.68 71.04 -13.28
N GLY A 926 -36.55 71.33 -12.31
CA GLY A 926 -37.35 72.55 -12.27
C GLY A 926 -38.36 72.66 -13.41
N ALA A 927 -38.96 71.54 -13.82
CA ALA A 927 -40.12 71.49 -14.71
C ALA A 927 -41.37 71.01 -13.95
N THR A 928 -42.50 71.66 -14.20
CA THR A 928 -43.80 71.19 -13.75
C THR A 928 -44.41 70.32 -14.84
N PRO A 929 -44.89 69.09 -14.55
CA PRO A 929 -45.54 68.23 -15.53
C PRO A 929 -46.70 68.94 -16.24
N GLN A 930 -46.63 68.95 -17.56
CA GLN A 930 -47.67 69.41 -18.48
C GLN A 930 -48.48 68.19 -18.96
N ALA A 931 -49.78 68.41 -19.23
CA ALA A 931 -50.60 67.39 -19.85
C ALA A 931 -50.13 67.16 -21.29
N ALA A 932 -49.45 66.03 -21.52
CA ALA A 932 -48.93 65.62 -22.83
C ALA A 932 -49.60 64.31 -23.27
N ALA A 933 -50.02 64.22 -24.53
CA ALA A 933 -50.55 62.99 -25.10
C ALA A 933 -49.38 62.06 -25.47
N ILE A 934 -49.12 61.06 -24.62
CA ILE A 934 -48.02 60.10 -24.79
C ILE A 934 -48.58 58.70 -25.08
N LYS A 935 -48.13 58.11 -26.19
CA LYS A 935 -48.41 56.71 -26.55
C LYS A 935 -47.11 55.92 -26.58
N ASN A 936 -47.08 54.77 -25.90
CA ASN A 936 -45.94 53.87 -25.88
C ASN A 936 -46.30 52.56 -26.60
N TYR A 937 -45.67 52.33 -27.74
CA TYR A 937 -45.81 51.08 -28.49
C TYR A 937 -44.74 50.10 -28.02
N ARG A 938 -45.15 48.91 -27.59
CA ARG A 938 -44.22 47.90 -27.06
C ARG A 938 -44.38 46.57 -27.78
N VAL A 939 -43.25 45.94 -28.08
CA VAL A 939 -43.23 44.64 -28.74
C VAL A 939 -43.50 43.56 -27.69
N ASP A 940 -44.54 42.77 -27.88
CA ASP A 940 -44.93 41.76 -26.88
C ASP A 940 -43.77 40.81 -26.55
N GLY A 941 -43.43 40.70 -25.27
CA GLY A 941 -42.30 39.90 -24.77
C GLY A 941 -40.91 40.52 -24.94
N ASP A 942 -40.79 41.83 -25.15
CA ASP A 942 -39.50 42.53 -25.05
C ASP A 942 -38.92 42.46 -23.62
N ILE A 943 -37.59 42.47 -23.55
CA ILE A 943 -36.88 42.28 -22.27
C ILE A 943 -37.09 43.44 -21.28
N LEU A 944 -37.26 44.67 -21.76
CA LEU A 944 -37.32 45.86 -20.90
C LEU A 944 -38.70 45.98 -20.24
N THR A 945 -39.78 45.79 -21.00
CA THR A 945 -41.15 45.74 -20.46
C THR A 945 -41.27 44.60 -19.45
N GLY A 946 -40.76 43.40 -19.77
CA GLY A 946 -40.82 42.27 -18.85
C GLY A 946 -40.00 42.47 -17.56
N MET A 947 -38.95 43.31 -17.59
CA MET A 947 -38.22 43.73 -16.38
C MET A 947 -38.96 44.79 -15.56
N GLN A 948 -39.62 45.75 -16.21
CA GLN A 948 -40.41 46.80 -15.55
C GLN A 948 -41.71 46.26 -14.94
N GLU A 949 -42.33 45.25 -15.57
CA GLU A 949 -43.59 44.64 -15.13
C GLU A 949 -43.39 43.36 -14.29
N GLY A 950 -42.14 42.96 -14.02
CA GLY A 950 -41.82 41.83 -13.12
C GLY A 950 -42.14 40.43 -13.68
N GLN A 951 -42.17 40.25 -15.00
CA GLN A 951 -42.61 39.02 -15.67
C GLN A 951 -41.53 37.94 -15.86
N PHE A 952 -40.24 38.25 -15.66
CA PHE A 952 -39.15 37.26 -15.69
C PHE A 952 -38.81 36.77 -14.26
N GLY A 953 -38.86 35.47 -13.98
CA GLY A 953 -38.75 34.91 -12.62
C GLY A 953 -37.34 34.87 -11.99
N GLY A 954 -37.32 34.71 -10.66
CA GLY A 954 -36.20 34.20 -9.84
C GLY A 954 -35.11 35.19 -9.39
N ALA A 955 -34.64 36.07 -10.27
CA ALA A 955 -33.58 37.05 -9.94
C ALA A 955 -34.00 38.53 -10.18
N THR A 956 -35.26 38.75 -10.57
CA THR A 956 -35.78 40.03 -11.08
C THR A 956 -36.71 40.75 -10.09
N LEU A 957 -36.99 40.13 -8.94
CA LEU A 957 -37.88 40.68 -7.89
C LEU A 957 -37.23 41.85 -7.10
N VAL A 958 -35.89 41.97 -7.12
CA VAL A 958 -35.18 43.06 -6.43
C VAL A 958 -34.90 44.25 -7.37
N THR A 959 -34.85 44.03 -8.69
CA THR A 959 -34.64 45.08 -9.70
C THR A 959 -35.94 45.67 -10.25
N GLY A 960 -37.05 44.93 -10.29
CA GLY A 960 -38.35 45.45 -10.74
C GLY A 960 -38.96 46.53 -9.83
N ALA A 961 -38.55 46.60 -8.55
CA ALA A 961 -39.02 47.63 -7.62
C ALA A 961 -38.30 48.99 -7.75
N LEU A 962 -37.22 49.07 -8.56
CA LEU A 962 -36.36 50.24 -8.71
C LEU A 962 -36.41 50.87 -10.12
N MET A 963 -37.18 50.29 -11.03
CA MET A 963 -37.33 50.80 -12.40
C MET A 963 -38.76 51.33 -12.61
N PRO A 964 -38.95 52.62 -12.93
CA PRO A 964 -40.28 53.16 -13.20
C PRO A 964 -40.92 52.54 -14.44
N ASN A 965 -42.24 52.61 -14.54
CA ASN A 965 -42.99 52.18 -15.71
C ASN A 965 -42.88 53.22 -16.84
N ALA A 966 -42.99 52.76 -18.10
CA ALA A 966 -43.10 53.64 -19.25
C ALA A 966 -44.35 54.54 -19.15
N VAL A 967 -44.19 55.81 -19.49
CA VAL A 967 -45.27 56.81 -19.38
C VAL A 967 -46.14 56.83 -20.64
N GLY A 968 -47.45 56.92 -20.45
CA GLY A 968 -48.42 57.06 -21.54
C GLY A 968 -49.31 55.83 -21.72
N GLN A 969 -50.16 55.87 -22.75
CA GLN A 969 -51.02 54.75 -23.14
C GLN A 969 -50.15 53.64 -23.75
N GLN A 970 -50.14 52.46 -23.13
CA GLN A 970 -49.42 51.28 -23.60
C GLN A 970 -50.19 50.59 -24.74
N ILE A 971 -49.51 50.28 -25.85
CA ILE A 971 -50.09 49.64 -27.04
C ILE A 971 -49.16 48.50 -27.47
N ASP A 972 -49.65 47.27 -27.43
CA ASP A 972 -48.88 46.08 -27.82
C ASP A 972 -48.85 45.91 -29.35
N ILE A 973 -47.67 45.63 -29.90
CA ILE A 973 -47.43 45.32 -31.32
C ILE A 973 -46.75 43.96 -31.48
N PRO A 974 -46.99 43.24 -32.59
CA PRO A 974 -46.43 41.90 -32.79
C PRO A 974 -44.91 41.92 -32.94
N GLY A 975 -44.23 40.96 -32.32
CA GLY A 975 -42.78 40.74 -32.45
C GLY A 975 -42.45 39.55 -33.35
N SER A 976 -41.40 39.67 -34.16
CA SER A 976 -40.91 38.61 -35.04
C SER A 976 -39.65 37.91 -34.50
N SER A 977 -38.96 38.51 -33.53
CA SER A 977 -37.79 37.91 -32.90
C SER A 977 -38.17 36.78 -31.93
N LEU A 978 -37.40 35.69 -31.98
CA LEU A 978 -37.53 34.56 -31.04
C LEU A 978 -36.91 34.85 -29.66
N THR A 979 -36.13 35.93 -29.51
CA THR A 979 -35.47 36.30 -28.24
C THR A 979 -36.02 37.61 -27.68
N PRO A 980 -36.22 37.73 -26.34
CA PRO A 980 -36.65 38.98 -25.70
C PRO A 980 -35.74 40.18 -26.00
N VAL A 981 -34.42 39.94 -26.15
CA VAL A 981 -33.45 40.98 -26.52
C VAL A 981 -33.65 41.42 -27.96
N GLY A 982 -33.86 40.49 -28.90
CA GLY A 982 -34.17 40.86 -30.28
C GLY A 982 -35.50 41.59 -30.42
N ARG A 983 -36.50 41.25 -29.59
CA ARG A 983 -37.80 41.95 -29.51
C ARG A 983 -37.68 43.38 -29.00
N HIS A 984 -36.65 43.65 -28.19
CA HIS A 984 -36.34 45.00 -27.71
C HIS A 984 -35.74 45.89 -28.79
N MET A 985 -35.06 45.35 -29.81
CA MET A 985 -34.33 46.16 -30.77
C MET A 985 -35.25 46.89 -31.77
N MET A 986 -34.79 48.05 -32.27
CA MET A 986 -35.56 48.86 -33.24
C MET A 986 -35.96 48.11 -34.52
N GLY A 987 -35.20 47.07 -34.90
CA GLY A 987 -35.56 46.20 -36.02
C GLY A 987 -36.91 45.51 -35.81
N ASP A 988 -37.16 44.96 -34.61
CA ASP A 988 -38.42 44.26 -34.32
C ASP A 988 -39.56 45.24 -34.03
N VAL A 989 -39.27 46.41 -33.43
CA VAL A 989 -40.22 47.52 -33.32
C VAL A 989 -40.72 47.98 -34.69
N THR A 990 -39.81 48.20 -35.65
CA THR A 990 -40.16 48.66 -37.00
C THR A 990 -40.96 47.61 -37.75
N ASN A 991 -40.58 46.33 -37.62
CA ASN A 991 -41.33 45.21 -38.19
C ASN A 991 -42.73 45.09 -37.58
N GLY A 992 -42.86 45.19 -36.26
CA GLY A 992 -44.14 45.14 -35.55
C GLY A 992 -45.07 46.29 -35.93
N MET A 993 -44.54 47.50 -36.06
CA MET A 993 -45.31 48.66 -36.55
C MET A 993 -45.76 48.49 -37.99
N ASN A 994 -44.89 47.98 -38.87
CA ASN A 994 -45.26 47.69 -40.26
C ASN A 994 -46.37 46.63 -40.35
N ALA A 995 -46.29 45.58 -39.52
CA ALA A 995 -47.31 44.54 -39.44
C ALA A 995 -48.64 45.09 -38.92
N ALA A 996 -48.62 45.89 -37.85
CA ALA A 996 -49.81 46.51 -37.28
C ALA A 996 -50.51 47.46 -38.28
N VAL A 997 -49.75 48.26 -39.03
CA VAL A 997 -50.29 49.11 -40.10
C VAL A 997 -50.90 48.27 -41.21
N ALA A 998 -50.23 47.21 -41.66
CA ALA A 998 -50.73 46.36 -42.74
C ALA A 998 -52.03 45.63 -42.34
N GLU A 999 -52.08 45.10 -41.11
CA GLU A 999 -53.26 44.43 -40.55
C GLU A 999 -54.45 45.39 -40.43
N GLN A 1000 -54.24 46.56 -39.82
CA GLN A 1000 -55.30 47.55 -39.64
C GLN A 1000 -55.78 48.12 -40.98
N GLN A 1001 -54.86 48.37 -41.93
CA GLN A 1001 -55.23 48.85 -43.26
C GLN A 1001 -56.02 47.80 -44.04
N SER A 1002 -55.64 46.52 -43.93
CA SER A 1002 -56.39 45.42 -44.52
C SER A 1002 -57.78 45.27 -43.91
N SER A 1003 -57.90 45.35 -42.57
CA SER A 1003 -59.19 45.30 -41.85
C SER A 1003 -60.12 46.45 -42.25
N LEU A 1004 -59.59 47.68 -42.30
CA LEU A 1004 -60.39 48.85 -42.65
C LEU A 1004 -60.87 48.80 -44.11
N LEU A 1005 -60.01 48.32 -45.02
CA LEU A 1005 -60.36 48.14 -46.42
C LEU A 1005 -61.46 47.09 -46.61
N SER A 1006 -61.39 45.94 -45.91
CA SER A 1006 -62.45 44.93 -46.01
C SER A 1006 -63.79 45.49 -45.53
N GLN A 1007 -63.80 46.20 -44.39
CA GLN A 1007 -65.02 46.81 -43.85
C GLN A 1007 -65.59 47.93 -44.72
N LEU A 1008 -64.74 48.76 -45.35
CA LEU A 1008 -65.17 49.80 -46.30
C LEU A 1008 -65.72 49.24 -47.61
N SER A 1009 -65.29 48.04 -48.01
CA SER A 1009 -65.71 47.37 -49.24
C SER A 1009 -66.98 46.52 -49.10
N GLY A 1010 -67.49 46.33 -47.87
CA GLY A 1010 -68.77 45.64 -47.61
C GLY A 1010 -68.76 44.13 -47.79
N GLN A 1011 -67.59 43.46 -47.70
CA GLN A 1011 -67.47 41.99 -47.70
C GLN A 1011 -66.51 41.47 -46.64
#